data_AF-A0A937X4I9-F1
#
_entry.id   AF-A0A937X4I9-F1
#
_cell.length_a   1.000
_cell.length_b   1.000
_cell.length_c   1.000
_cell.angle_alpha   90.00
_cell.angle_beta   90.00
_cell.angle_gamma   90.00
#
_symmetry.space_group_name_H-M   'P 1'
#
loop_
_entity.id
_entity.type
_entity.pdbx_description
1 polymer ?
#
loop_
_entity_poly.entity_id
_entity_poly.type
_entity_poly.pdbx_seq_one_letter_code
_entity_poly.pdbx_strand_id
1 'polypeptide(L)'
;MEPTPRSSGAWIAAQVMERLGFDLSGWTVGVAGDPAGYAQVRDSWPAARMSPLECGRAYDLALILPGTDLSGTPGETWDLAALLADCRWVATTAPPAPGAWEALDGLPVAHRFVFPDFIAPDASSLGLPAGRELRFGYLLQGDRQPSLIGLRPAREMLLPSARQPSLAASGRKLLFVSDRGWSKLLTGDYFDAEYVRVLHAKADCGDGCDAHFNPCEEALPGAVRRAFPDWEPDVVLVVCPEYHAIPLGVEACPWPLVALISDWNVNLRDLVPCLRAFDLVLGDANGMQRLRALGFTNVHYWPMYSFNTALHHPTGETVRHDLAFVGNLNHSIQRERSRYLHQIAQLSETLNVYIGVGLFGAEYARVLQESRIVFNRSVRGELNLRCYEAPACGALLMLEDTNSEARTLFRDGEDCIYYDGTTLTELIHRFVADEGERGRIAGNGARRAHASSYSAHFSALLDLIEDLLYAELPDRPFRANSEAERLGLLGRVAYRRAGGDRIRISFDLLETATRLASRDLGVAADLACVLATLADTMRTEVPQAGSDRHEDLASQVEETESRAAGLFASALGAQPGNPIWALNAAWFLRQRDPDRAGEWLAGVVEGEKGRCEGLMYPMAFRTVEVELEAAWATHVGRPDEQAAEMRRLLAWQAAIWLGDRHAGHPEWAIGATEPRWEEALEWYRVATGLRPDLPEAQAKLGRALLELGETRGAAKAFLAALDDNPLSITATLGMLTAL
;
A
#
# COMPACT_ATOMS: atom_id res chain seq x y z
N MET A 1 -10.35 24.88 -31.52
CA MET A 1 -9.90 24.84 -30.12
C MET A 1 -10.94 25.57 -29.29
N GLU A 2 -11.94 24.84 -28.84
CA GLU A 2 -12.82 25.29 -27.76
C GLU A 2 -12.15 24.88 -26.43
N PRO A 3 -11.97 25.79 -25.47
CA PRO A 3 -11.45 25.44 -24.16
C PRO A 3 -12.62 24.96 -23.28
N THR A 4 -12.55 23.74 -22.78
CA THR A 4 -13.41 23.21 -21.72
C THR A 4 -12.87 23.63 -20.34
N PRO A 5 -13.60 24.41 -19.53
CA PRO A 5 -13.24 24.69 -18.15
C PRO A 5 -14.24 24.00 -17.20
N ARG A 6 -13.85 22.90 -16.54
CA ARG A 6 -14.65 22.27 -15.46
C ARG A 6 -13.81 21.64 -14.35
N SER A 7 -12.68 22.26 -13.99
CA SER A 7 -11.77 21.71 -12.97
C SER A 7 -11.26 22.78 -12.01
N SER A 8 -12.16 23.35 -11.22
CA SER A 8 -11.76 23.91 -9.93
C SER A 8 -12.66 23.29 -8.86
N GLY A 9 -12.05 22.68 -7.83
CA GLY A 9 -12.80 22.11 -6.69
C GLY A 9 -13.74 23.12 -6.02
N ALA A 10 -13.44 24.41 -6.17
CA ALA A 10 -14.30 25.53 -5.78
C ALA A 10 -15.66 25.54 -6.49
N TRP A 11 -15.72 25.19 -7.78
CA TRP A 11 -16.96 25.16 -8.57
C TRP A 11 -17.90 24.05 -8.10
N ILE A 12 -17.34 22.88 -7.77
CA ILE A 12 -18.11 21.71 -7.29
C ILE A 12 -18.66 21.98 -5.88
N ALA A 13 -17.84 22.57 -4.98
CA ALA A 13 -18.27 22.91 -3.63
C ALA A 13 -19.43 23.92 -3.58
N ALA A 14 -19.39 24.97 -4.42
CA ALA A 14 -20.45 25.98 -4.48
C ALA A 14 -21.79 25.39 -5.00
N GLN A 15 -21.75 24.53 -6.04
CA GLN A 15 -22.97 23.88 -6.55
C GLN A 15 -23.58 22.88 -5.58
N VAL A 16 -22.74 22.17 -4.81
CA VAL A 16 -23.21 21.27 -3.75
C VAL A 16 -23.93 22.07 -2.66
N MET A 17 -23.43 23.24 -2.27
CA MET A 17 -24.09 24.07 -1.25
C MET A 17 -25.44 24.66 -1.70
N GLU A 18 -25.55 25.15 -2.95
CA GLU A 18 -26.86 25.62 -3.46
C GLU A 18 -27.90 24.48 -3.55
N ARG A 19 -27.49 23.28 -3.97
CA ARG A 19 -28.38 22.11 -4.05
C ARG A 19 -28.80 21.57 -2.67
N LEU A 20 -28.01 21.81 -1.64
CA LEU A 20 -28.34 21.53 -0.24
C LEU A 20 -29.21 22.61 0.41
N GLY A 21 -29.66 23.61 -0.36
CA GLY A 21 -30.60 24.64 0.09
C GLY A 21 -29.94 25.83 0.80
N PHE A 22 -28.62 26.00 0.69
CA PHE A 22 -27.93 27.19 1.20
C PHE A 22 -28.07 28.36 0.22
N ASP A 23 -28.55 29.51 0.71
CA ASP A 23 -28.58 30.75 -0.04
C ASP A 23 -27.19 31.40 0.00
N LEU A 24 -26.46 31.28 -1.12
CA LEU A 24 -25.12 31.86 -1.29
C LEU A 24 -25.17 33.32 -1.77
N SER A 25 -26.35 33.95 -1.86
CA SER A 25 -26.44 35.37 -2.23
C SER A 25 -25.72 36.26 -1.21
N GLY A 26 -24.68 36.96 -1.64
CA GLY A 26 -23.88 37.87 -0.80
C GLY A 26 -22.60 37.30 -0.19
N TRP A 27 -22.24 36.05 -0.47
CA TRP A 27 -20.97 35.44 -0.02
C TRP A 27 -19.80 35.72 -0.99
N THR A 28 -18.58 35.78 -0.48
CA THR A 28 -17.34 35.95 -1.28
C THR A 28 -16.57 34.63 -1.28
N VAL A 29 -16.33 34.06 -2.47
CA VAL A 29 -15.54 32.84 -2.65
C VAL A 29 -14.14 33.22 -3.14
N GLY A 30 -13.11 32.89 -2.37
CA GLY A 30 -11.70 33.09 -2.72
C GLY A 30 -11.04 31.78 -3.16
N VAL A 31 -10.20 31.85 -4.20
CA VAL A 31 -9.31 30.76 -4.62
C VAL A 31 -7.88 31.26 -4.53
N ALA A 32 -7.01 30.57 -3.79
CA ALA A 32 -5.58 30.87 -3.76
C ALA A 32 -4.87 30.17 -4.94
N GLY A 33 -4.23 30.94 -5.84
CA GLY A 33 -3.47 30.38 -6.98
C GLY A 33 -3.29 31.32 -8.19
N ASP A 34 -2.36 30.94 -9.08
CA ASP A 34 -1.81 31.66 -10.27
C ASP A 34 -2.76 32.68 -10.98
N PRO A 35 -2.35 33.97 -11.14
CA PRO A 35 -3.12 34.99 -11.86
C PRO A 35 -3.58 34.60 -13.28
N ALA A 36 -2.89 33.68 -13.96
CA ALA A 36 -3.22 33.28 -15.33
C ALA A 36 -4.55 32.51 -15.44
N GLY A 37 -4.94 31.74 -14.42
CA GLY A 37 -6.23 31.04 -14.37
C GLY A 37 -7.41 31.96 -14.01
N TYR A 38 -7.13 33.07 -13.32
CA TYR A 38 -8.15 34.01 -12.83
C TYR A 38 -8.85 34.78 -13.96
N ALA A 39 -8.14 35.08 -15.05
CA ALA A 39 -8.71 35.80 -16.20
C ALA A 39 -9.78 34.98 -16.94
N GLN A 40 -9.75 33.64 -16.87
CA GLN A 40 -10.72 32.76 -17.52
C GLN A 40 -12.02 32.57 -16.74
N VAL A 41 -11.99 32.67 -15.40
CA VAL A 41 -13.17 32.43 -14.54
C VAL A 41 -14.07 33.65 -14.43
N ARG A 42 -13.50 34.86 -14.45
CA ARG A 42 -14.22 36.13 -14.23
C ARG A 42 -15.34 36.39 -15.24
N ASP A 43 -15.20 35.89 -16.47
CA ASP A 43 -16.12 36.22 -17.56
C ASP A 43 -17.34 35.27 -17.63
N SER A 44 -17.49 34.32 -16.69
CA SER A 44 -18.53 33.28 -16.72
C SER A 44 -19.58 33.32 -15.59
N TRP A 45 -19.61 34.35 -14.73
CA TRP A 45 -20.59 34.45 -13.64
C TRP A 45 -21.10 35.88 -13.42
N PRO A 46 -22.42 36.15 -13.42
CA PRO A 46 -22.99 37.37 -12.89
C PRO A 46 -23.48 37.18 -11.44
N ALA A 47 -22.92 37.95 -10.50
CA ALA A 47 -23.43 38.23 -9.13
C ALA A 47 -22.70 37.65 -7.88
N ALA A 48 -21.48 37.12 -7.97
CA ALA A 48 -20.59 36.98 -6.80
C ALA A 48 -19.36 37.90 -6.92
N ARG A 49 -18.98 38.61 -5.84
CA ARG A 49 -17.71 39.36 -5.79
C ARG A 49 -16.59 38.36 -5.50
N MET A 50 -15.70 38.11 -6.46
CA MET A 50 -14.46 37.37 -6.23
C MET A 50 -13.29 38.34 -6.04
N SER A 51 -12.44 38.12 -5.04
CA SER A 51 -11.20 38.87 -4.83
C SER A 51 -9.98 37.94 -4.87
N PRO A 52 -8.87 38.32 -5.53
CA PRO A 52 -7.64 37.53 -5.50
C PRO A 52 -7.03 37.52 -4.08
N LEU A 53 -6.61 36.35 -3.61
CA LEU A 53 -5.75 36.19 -2.43
C LEU A 53 -4.40 35.65 -2.90
N GLU A 54 -3.34 36.47 -2.79
CA GLU A 54 -1.97 36.02 -3.08
C GLU A 54 -1.39 35.33 -1.83
N CYS A 55 -1.44 33.99 -1.81
CA CYS A 55 -0.74 33.17 -0.84
C CYS A 55 0.05 32.09 -1.58
N GLY A 56 1.29 31.86 -1.15
CA GLY A 56 2.24 30.98 -1.84
C GLY A 56 1.72 29.56 -2.02
N ARG A 57 1.77 29.07 -3.26
CA ARG A 57 1.65 27.67 -3.72
C ARG A 57 0.91 26.71 -2.77
N ALA A 58 -0.38 26.90 -2.59
CA ALA A 58 -1.32 25.89 -2.08
C ALA A 58 -2.73 26.23 -2.62
N TYR A 59 -3.47 25.21 -3.08
CA TYR A 59 -4.85 25.37 -3.50
C TYR A 59 -5.77 25.23 -2.27
N ASP A 60 -5.96 26.33 -1.54
CA ASP A 60 -6.85 26.39 -0.39
C ASP A 60 -8.18 27.07 -0.76
N LEU A 61 -9.30 26.52 -0.27
CA LEU A 61 -10.63 27.12 -0.37
C LEU A 61 -11.02 27.72 1.00
N ALA A 62 -11.33 29.01 1.02
CA ALA A 62 -11.83 29.70 2.21
C ALA A 62 -13.21 30.32 1.93
N LEU A 63 -14.17 30.07 2.83
CA LEU A 63 -15.49 30.71 2.81
C LEU A 63 -15.54 31.79 3.89
N ILE A 64 -15.71 33.05 3.46
CA ILE A 64 -15.61 34.23 4.34
C ILE A 64 -17.01 34.79 4.61
N LEU A 65 -17.25 35.23 5.85
CA LEU A 65 -18.53 35.78 6.29
C LEU A 65 -18.93 37.06 5.52
N PRO A 66 -20.24 37.31 5.33
CA PRO A 66 -20.72 38.59 4.81
C PRO A 66 -20.34 39.74 5.75
N GLY A 67 -19.66 40.76 5.21
CA GLY A 67 -19.27 41.98 5.95
C GLY A 67 -17.83 42.00 6.47
N THR A 68 -17.04 40.95 6.22
CA THR A 68 -15.59 40.98 6.49
C THR A 68 -14.91 42.00 5.57
N ASP A 69 -14.20 42.96 6.15
CA ASP A 69 -13.49 43.99 5.40
C ASP A 69 -12.21 43.39 4.78
N LEU A 70 -12.24 43.19 3.46
CA LEU A 70 -11.13 42.65 2.68
C LEU A 70 -10.28 43.75 2.02
N SER A 71 -10.41 45.02 2.46
CA SER A 71 -9.69 46.15 1.86
C SER A 71 -8.22 46.24 2.31
N GLY A 72 -7.43 45.22 1.98
CA GLY A 72 -5.97 45.25 2.06
C GLY A 72 -5.35 45.72 0.73
N THR A 73 -4.34 46.59 0.80
CA THR A 73 -3.58 47.05 -0.37
C THR A 73 -2.81 45.88 -1.02
N PRO A 74 -2.76 45.77 -2.38
CA PRO A 74 -2.00 44.72 -3.05
C PRO A 74 -0.51 44.79 -2.68
N GLY A 75 0.05 43.69 -2.15
CA GLY A 75 1.48 43.55 -1.85
C GLY A 75 1.87 43.44 -0.37
N GLU A 76 0.93 43.51 0.58
CA GLU A 76 1.19 43.15 1.98
C GLU A 76 0.88 41.66 2.22
N THR A 77 1.75 40.94 2.92
CA THR A 77 1.48 39.58 3.42
C THR A 77 0.37 39.65 4.46
N TRP A 78 -0.77 39.04 4.17
CA TRP A 78 -1.90 38.97 5.09
C TRP A 78 -1.53 38.09 6.30
N ASP A 79 -1.94 38.51 7.50
CA ASP A 79 -1.84 37.65 8.68
C ASP A 79 -2.90 36.56 8.57
N LEU A 80 -2.46 35.37 8.15
CA LEU A 80 -3.31 34.20 7.95
C LEU A 80 -4.06 33.83 9.23
N ALA A 81 -3.49 34.06 10.42
CA ALA A 81 -4.14 33.77 11.69
C ALA A 81 -5.31 34.73 11.98
N ALA A 82 -5.19 35.99 11.60
CA ALA A 82 -6.26 36.98 11.73
C ALA A 82 -7.42 36.71 10.76
N LEU A 83 -7.12 36.29 9.52
CA LEU A 83 -8.13 35.96 8.51
C LEU A 83 -8.92 34.69 8.87
N LEU A 84 -8.23 33.70 9.45
CA LEU A 84 -8.83 32.43 9.85
C LEU A 84 -9.58 32.50 11.18
N ALA A 85 -9.36 33.55 11.99
CA ALA A 85 -10.09 33.77 13.24
C ALA A 85 -11.59 34.01 13.04
N ASP A 86 -11.98 34.59 11.91
CA ASP A 86 -13.38 34.82 11.53
C ASP A 86 -13.98 33.68 10.67
N CYS A 87 -13.18 32.66 10.35
CA CYS A 87 -13.59 31.50 9.56
C CYS A 87 -14.14 30.38 10.46
N ARG A 88 -15.35 29.88 10.16
CA ARG A 88 -15.93 28.73 10.88
C ARG A 88 -15.50 27.36 10.33
N TRP A 89 -15.01 27.31 9.08
CA TRP A 89 -14.68 26.09 8.36
C TRP A 89 -13.42 26.28 7.52
N VAL A 90 -12.57 25.25 7.45
CA VAL A 90 -11.40 25.19 6.57
C VAL A 90 -11.35 23.83 5.90
N ALA A 91 -11.22 23.82 4.57
CA ALA A 91 -11.09 22.61 3.77
C ALA A 91 -9.88 22.75 2.84
N THR A 92 -8.96 21.79 2.88
CA THR A 92 -7.76 21.80 2.03
C THR A 92 -7.61 20.50 1.24
N THR A 93 -7.10 20.63 0.01
CA THR A 93 -6.91 19.52 -0.94
C THR A 93 -5.47 18.99 -0.98
N ALA A 94 -4.57 19.60 -0.21
CA ALA A 94 -3.19 19.18 0.01
C ALA A 94 -2.80 19.49 1.47
N PRO A 95 -1.85 18.77 2.09
CA PRO A 95 -1.39 19.16 3.42
C PRO A 95 -0.76 20.57 3.37
N PRO A 96 -1.08 21.46 4.32
CA PRO A 96 -0.49 22.79 4.35
C PRO A 96 1.01 22.70 4.71
N ALA A 97 1.77 23.74 4.35
CA ALA A 97 3.21 23.79 4.60
C ALA A 97 3.57 23.56 6.09
N PRO A 98 4.75 22.99 6.41
CA PRO A 98 5.20 22.80 7.78
C PRO A 98 5.11 24.10 8.60
N GLY A 99 4.39 24.06 9.73
CA GLY A 99 4.16 25.23 10.61
C GLY A 99 2.79 25.90 10.48
N ALA A 100 2.00 25.63 9.42
CA ALA A 100 0.65 26.18 9.29
C ALA A 100 -0.32 25.63 10.36
N TRP A 101 -0.12 24.39 10.79
CA TRP A 101 -0.92 23.77 11.85
C TRP A 101 -0.68 24.39 13.22
N GLU A 102 0.54 24.87 13.50
CA GLU A 102 0.89 25.51 14.77
C GLU A 102 0.19 26.86 14.94
N ALA A 103 -0.13 27.56 13.83
CA ALA A 103 -0.93 28.78 13.83
C ALA A 103 -2.44 28.53 14.05
N LEU A 104 -2.91 27.30 13.82
CA LEU A 104 -4.32 26.90 13.91
C LEU A 104 -4.72 26.34 15.28
N ASP A 105 -3.75 25.89 16.09
CA ASP A 105 -3.96 25.23 17.39
C ASP A 105 -4.49 26.14 18.52
N GLY A 106 -4.82 27.40 18.22
CA GLY A 106 -5.47 28.34 19.14
C GLY A 106 -6.76 28.99 18.64
N LEU A 107 -7.26 28.65 17.44
CA LEU A 107 -8.41 29.30 16.81
C LEU A 107 -9.73 28.50 17.02
N PRO A 108 -10.90 29.17 17.12
CA PRO A 108 -12.19 28.53 17.35
C PRO A 108 -12.77 27.90 16.06
N VAL A 109 -11.99 27.07 15.39
CA VAL A 109 -12.42 26.35 14.18
C VAL A 109 -13.16 25.09 14.62
N ALA A 110 -14.44 25.00 14.29
CA ALA A 110 -15.31 23.92 14.79
C ALA A 110 -15.00 22.54 14.17
N HIS A 111 -14.44 22.51 12.96
CA HIS A 111 -14.19 21.28 12.20
C HIS A 111 -12.95 21.42 11.28
N ARG A 112 -12.07 20.41 11.24
CA ARG A 112 -10.87 20.35 10.37
C ARG A 112 -10.98 19.13 9.45
N PHE A 113 -10.85 19.32 8.13
CA PHE A 113 -10.86 18.24 7.14
C PHE A 113 -9.61 18.29 6.26
N VAL A 114 -8.96 17.14 6.09
CA VAL A 114 -7.85 16.91 5.15
C VAL A 114 -8.28 15.78 4.21
N PHE A 115 -8.32 16.03 2.91
CA PHE A 115 -8.72 15.04 1.89
C PHE A 115 -7.46 14.41 1.27
N PRO A 116 -7.12 13.13 1.52
CA PRO A 116 -5.90 12.55 0.98
C PRO A 116 -6.06 11.86 -0.38
N ASP A 117 -7.28 11.62 -0.87
CA ASP A 117 -7.47 10.83 -2.09
C ASP A 117 -8.31 11.60 -3.12
N PHE A 118 -7.63 12.37 -3.96
CA PHE A 118 -8.17 12.92 -5.20
C PHE A 118 -7.28 12.46 -6.38
N ILE A 119 -7.53 11.24 -6.86
CA ILE A 119 -8.12 11.16 -8.20
C ILE A 119 -9.62 11.13 -7.94
N ALA A 120 -10.31 12.19 -8.32
CA ALA A 120 -11.75 12.38 -8.11
C ALA A 120 -12.51 12.32 -9.43
N PRO A 121 -13.85 12.17 -9.43
CA PRO A 121 -14.78 12.53 -8.33
C PRO A 121 -15.77 11.42 -7.94
N ASP A 122 -16.33 11.39 -6.74
CA ASP A 122 -16.97 12.49 -6.00
C ASP A 122 -16.91 12.33 -4.47
N ALA A 123 -17.00 13.45 -3.73
CA ALA A 123 -17.17 13.44 -2.28
C ALA A 123 -17.98 14.62 -1.74
N SER A 124 -19.28 14.38 -1.49
CA SER A 124 -20.14 15.23 -0.67
C SER A 124 -20.84 14.46 0.44
N SER A 125 -20.29 14.49 1.66
CA SER A 125 -21.02 14.40 2.93
C SER A 125 -20.03 14.42 4.09
N LEU A 126 -20.42 14.98 5.22
CA LEU A 126 -20.24 14.42 6.57
C LEU A 126 -20.74 15.48 7.56
N GLY A 127 -22.03 15.38 7.91
CA GLY A 127 -22.57 16.08 9.07
C GLY A 127 -22.19 15.31 10.33
N LEU A 128 -21.42 15.94 11.22
CA LEU A 128 -21.12 15.42 12.56
C LEU A 128 -21.42 16.49 13.62
N PRO A 129 -22.00 16.11 14.78
CA PRO A 129 -22.31 17.03 15.87
C PRO A 129 -21.04 17.52 16.59
N ALA A 130 -21.09 18.76 17.09
CA ALA A 130 -19.94 19.48 17.67
C ALA A 130 -19.56 18.98 19.08
N GLY A 131 -18.27 18.77 19.35
CA GLY A 131 -17.72 18.80 20.72
C GLY A 131 -16.55 17.89 21.11
N ARG A 132 -15.99 17.02 20.25
CA ARG A 132 -14.80 16.18 20.57
C ARG A 132 -13.91 15.97 19.34
N GLU A 133 -12.59 16.06 19.52
CA GLU A 133 -11.58 15.98 18.44
C GLU A 133 -11.31 14.53 18.00
N LEU A 134 -11.44 14.25 16.70
CA LEU A 134 -10.81 13.13 16.01
C LEU A 134 -9.56 13.67 15.30
N ARG A 135 -8.37 13.13 15.61
CA ARG A 135 -7.11 13.57 15.01
C ARG A 135 -6.66 12.60 13.92
N PHE A 136 -6.57 13.09 12.68
CA PHE A 136 -5.93 12.41 11.55
C PHE A 136 -4.59 13.09 11.24
N GLY A 137 -3.53 12.31 10.97
CA GLY A 137 -2.22 12.82 10.56
C GLY A 137 -1.76 12.17 9.25
N TYR A 138 -1.21 12.97 8.34
CA TYR A 138 -0.57 12.54 7.08
C TYR A 138 0.75 13.32 6.89
N LEU A 139 1.77 12.68 6.33
CA LEU A 139 3.01 13.33 5.88
C LEU A 139 3.29 12.92 4.42
N LEU A 140 3.48 13.90 3.51
CA LEU A 140 3.95 13.67 2.14
C LEU A 140 5.48 13.81 2.09
N GLN A 141 6.16 12.81 1.54
CA GLN A 141 7.61 12.80 1.35
C GLN A 141 7.96 13.51 0.02
N GLY A 142 8.61 14.69 0.12
CA GLY A 142 9.30 15.33 -1.00
C GLY A 142 10.81 15.11 -0.84
N ASP A 143 11.47 14.79 -1.95
CA ASP A 143 12.84 14.31 -2.07
C ASP A 143 13.92 14.91 -1.14
N ARG A 144 14.81 14.00 -0.69
CA ARG A 144 16.11 14.17 0.00
C ARG A 144 16.08 14.36 1.52
N GLN A 145 16.38 13.27 2.23
CA GLN A 145 17.12 13.37 3.50
C GLN A 145 18.63 13.52 3.22
N PRO A 146 19.32 14.28 4.08
CA PRO A 146 20.41 13.67 4.81
C PRO A 146 20.16 13.74 6.31
N SER A 147 20.32 12.59 6.94
CA SER A 147 20.39 12.37 8.37
C SER A 147 21.68 12.98 8.96
N LEU A 148 21.60 13.55 10.17
CA LEU A 148 22.77 13.65 11.05
C LEU A 148 22.42 13.75 12.54
N ILE A 149 22.65 12.62 13.22
CA ILE A 149 23.38 12.42 14.49
C ILE A 149 23.30 13.54 15.55
N GLY A 150 22.62 13.21 16.66
CA GLY A 150 22.81 13.84 17.98
C GLY A 150 23.10 12.80 19.05
N LEU A 151 24.38 12.45 19.25
CA LEU A 151 24.87 11.64 20.36
C LEU A 151 24.74 12.40 21.69
N ARG A 152 24.03 11.86 22.69
CA ARG A 152 24.35 11.97 24.14
C ARG A 152 23.81 10.76 24.93
N PRO A 153 24.47 10.36 26.04
CA PRO A 153 24.51 8.98 26.48
C PRO A 153 23.31 8.55 27.33
N ALA A 154 22.93 7.29 27.12
CA ALA A 154 21.96 6.54 27.90
C ALA A 154 22.33 6.52 29.39
N ARG A 155 21.37 6.82 30.25
CA ARG A 155 21.40 6.36 31.65
C ARG A 155 20.65 5.04 31.74
N GLU A 156 21.47 3.99 31.81
CA GLU A 156 21.25 2.65 32.33
C GLU A 156 19.86 2.33 32.91
N MET A 157 19.06 1.59 32.14
CA MET A 157 18.23 0.51 32.71
C MET A 157 18.98 -0.80 32.47
N LEU A 158 19.71 -1.25 33.50
CA LEU A 158 20.38 -2.53 33.54
C LEU A 158 19.34 -3.66 33.57
N LEU A 159 19.10 -4.32 32.44
CA LEU A 159 18.49 -5.64 32.37
C LEU A 159 19.59 -6.71 32.44
N PRO A 160 19.31 -7.91 33.00
CA PRO A 160 20.32 -8.92 33.26
C PRO A 160 20.95 -9.42 31.96
N SER A 161 22.29 -9.33 31.87
CA SER A 161 23.07 -9.85 30.75
C SER A 161 23.04 -11.39 30.75
N ALA A 162 22.11 -11.98 30.01
CA ALA A 162 22.39 -13.28 29.41
C ALA A 162 23.53 -13.06 28.40
N ARG A 163 24.61 -13.83 28.49
CA ARG A 163 25.74 -13.74 27.55
C ARG A 163 25.19 -13.96 26.13
N GLN A 164 25.11 -12.89 25.35
CA GLN A 164 24.79 -12.97 23.92
C GLN A 164 26.01 -13.59 23.21
N PRO A 165 25.87 -14.72 22.50
CA PRO A 165 26.96 -15.28 21.73
C PRO A 165 27.30 -14.32 20.59
N SER A 166 28.49 -13.71 20.53
CA SER A 166 28.83 -12.83 19.39
C SER A 166 28.89 -13.61 18.07
N LEU A 167 28.67 -12.96 16.91
CA LEU A 167 28.94 -13.56 15.58
C LEU A 167 30.40 -14.07 15.47
N ALA A 168 31.35 -13.40 16.13
CA ALA A 168 32.73 -13.88 16.25
C ALA A 168 32.85 -15.26 16.93
N ALA A 169 31.89 -15.62 17.81
CA ALA A 169 31.85 -16.93 18.44
C ALA A 169 31.33 -18.03 17.50
N SER A 170 30.45 -17.70 16.54
CA SER A 170 30.06 -18.64 15.48
C SER A 170 31.13 -18.74 14.39
N GLY A 171 31.91 -17.67 14.19
CA GLY A 171 32.94 -17.58 13.14
C GLY A 171 32.37 -17.54 11.73
N ARG A 172 31.04 -17.47 11.57
CA ARG A 172 30.35 -17.55 10.28
C ARG A 172 30.34 -16.22 9.55
N LYS A 173 30.67 -16.27 8.26
CA LYS A 173 30.56 -15.17 7.31
C LYS A 173 29.19 -15.19 6.65
N LEU A 174 28.41 -14.14 6.84
CA LEU A 174 27.04 -14.01 6.34
C LEU A 174 26.98 -12.92 5.28
N LEU A 175 26.47 -13.27 4.10
CA LEU A 175 26.15 -12.30 3.06
C LEU A 175 24.65 -12.04 3.03
N PHE A 176 24.25 -10.79 3.25
CA PHE A 176 22.89 -10.32 3.07
C PHE A 176 22.72 -9.76 1.66
N VAL A 177 21.77 -10.30 0.91
CA VAL A 177 21.24 -9.68 -0.31
C VAL A 177 20.02 -8.86 0.08
N SER A 178 20.26 -7.60 0.44
CA SER A 178 19.29 -6.66 1.01
C SER A 178 19.90 -5.25 1.07
N ASP A 179 19.21 -4.28 1.68
CA ASP A 179 19.80 -3.00 2.07
C ASP A 179 20.41 -3.06 3.49
N ARG A 180 21.26 -2.09 3.82
CA ARG A 180 21.94 -2.04 5.12
C ARG A 180 20.99 -1.69 6.27
N GLY A 181 19.87 -1.02 6.02
CA GLY A 181 18.87 -0.71 7.04
C GLY A 181 18.24 -1.99 7.59
N TRP A 182 17.66 -2.81 6.70
CA TRP A 182 17.12 -4.13 7.05
C TRP A 182 18.18 -5.05 7.62
N SER A 183 19.36 -5.11 7.00
CA SER A 183 20.45 -5.98 7.49
C SER A 183 20.84 -5.63 8.92
N LYS A 184 21.04 -4.34 9.24
CA LYS A 184 21.35 -3.89 10.60
C LYS A 184 20.22 -4.17 11.58
N LEU A 185 18.98 -3.91 11.16
CA LEU A 185 17.82 -4.13 12.00
C LEU A 185 17.71 -5.61 12.40
N LEU A 186 17.80 -6.52 11.43
CA LEU A 186 17.72 -7.96 11.66
C LEU A 186 18.89 -8.49 12.51
N THR A 187 20.10 -7.99 12.30
CA THR A 187 21.27 -8.42 13.11
C THR A 187 21.29 -7.82 14.51
N GLY A 188 20.59 -6.71 14.75
CA GLY A 188 20.67 -5.98 16.01
C GLY A 188 22.12 -5.63 16.40
N ASP A 189 22.51 -5.99 17.62
CA ASP A 189 23.84 -5.72 18.19
C ASP A 189 24.97 -6.56 17.56
N TYR A 190 24.63 -7.51 16.67
CA TYR A 190 25.57 -8.46 16.10
C TYR A 190 26.24 -7.96 14.81
N PHE A 191 25.86 -6.78 14.30
CA PHE A 191 26.40 -6.29 13.03
C PHE A 191 27.90 -5.99 13.13
N ASP A 192 28.74 -6.88 12.58
CA ASP A 192 30.19 -6.73 12.51
C ASP A 192 30.66 -6.90 11.06
N ALA A 193 31.40 -5.89 10.56
CA ALA A 193 31.96 -5.89 9.21
C ALA A 193 33.12 -6.88 9.02
N GLU A 194 33.52 -7.68 10.00
CA GLU A 194 34.37 -8.84 9.76
C GLU A 194 33.55 -10.04 9.22
N TYR A 195 32.32 -10.19 9.73
CA TYR A 195 31.48 -11.37 9.53
C TYR A 195 30.28 -11.11 8.63
N VAL A 196 29.80 -9.87 8.52
CA VAL A 196 28.61 -9.51 7.76
C VAL A 196 28.99 -8.64 6.56
N ARG A 197 28.46 -9.02 5.39
CA ARG A 197 28.51 -8.22 4.16
C ARG A 197 27.10 -8.00 3.63
N VAL A 198 26.85 -6.84 3.05
CA VAL A 198 25.58 -6.46 2.42
C VAL A 198 25.80 -6.17 0.95
N LEU A 199 25.15 -6.95 0.09
CA LEU A 199 25.17 -6.81 -1.37
C LEU A 199 23.77 -6.38 -1.84
N HIS A 200 23.67 -5.31 -2.63
CA HIS A 200 22.38 -4.76 -3.05
C HIS A 200 22.28 -4.56 -4.57
N ALA A 201 21.08 -4.78 -5.12
CA ALA A 201 20.84 -4.69 -6.57
C ALA A 201 20.78 -3.26 -7.12
N LYS A 202 20.53 -2.26 -6.25
CA LYS A 202 20.31 -0.86 -6.64
C LYS A 202 21.53 -0.01 -6.33
N ALA A 203 21.96 0.87 -7.24
CA ALA A 203 23.04 1.86 -7.02
C ALA A 203 22.68 2.97 -6.00
N ASP A 204 21.39 3.34 -5.89
CA ASP A 204 20.94 4.52 -5.13
C ASP A 204 19.87 4.20 -4.05
N CYS A 205 20.21 3.49 -2.98
CA CYS A 205 19.37 3.40 -1.78
C CYS A 205 20.07 4.04 -0.56
N GLY A 206 19.36 4.99 0.07
CA GLY A 206 19.89 5.96 1.05
C GLY A 206 20.46 5.40 2.35
N ASP A 207 20.29 4.11 2.66
CA ASP A 207 20.83 3.49 3.88
C ASP A 207 22.19 2.79 3.66
N GLY A 208 22.65 2.72 2.40
CA GLY A 208 23.92 2.14 1.97
C GLY A 208 23.91 0.62 1.81
N CYS A 209 24.99 0.09 1.24
CA CYS A 209 25.36 -1.33 1.21
C CYS A 209 26.90 -1.41 1.18
N ASP A 210 27.48 -2.61 1.24
CA ASP A 210 28.94 -2.75 1.09
C ASP A 210 29.34 -2.83 -0.40
N ALA A 211 28.47 -3.37 -1.25
CA ALA A 211 28.66 -3.39 -2.70
C ALA A 211 27.34 -3.50 -3.46
N HIS A 212 27.38 -3.04 -4.72
CA HIS A 212 26.28 -3.17 -5.67
C HIS A 212 26.52 -4.28 -6.68
N PHE A 213 25.45 -4.87 -7.22
CA PHE A 213 25.49 -5.75 -8.38
C PHE A 213 24.35 -5.44 -9.34
N ASN A 214 24.56 -5.69 -10.64
CA ASN A 214 23.48 -5.64 -11.62
C ASN A 214 22.75 -7.00 -11.65
N PRO A 215 21.47 -7.07 -11.19
CA PRO A 215 20.72 -8.32 -11.17
C PRO A 215 20.32 -8.81 -12.57
N CYS A 216 20.64 -8.09 -13.65
CA CYS A 216 20.38 -8.49 -15.03
C CYS A 216 21.63 -8.99 -15.78
N GLU A 217 22.83 -8.70 -15.25
CA GLU A 217 24.09 -8.96 -15.96
C GLU A 217 25.05 -9.85 -15.15
N GLU A 218 24.94 -9.83 -13.82
CA GLU A 218 25.88 -10.50 -12.93
C GLU A 218 25.22 -11.64 -12.18
N ALA A 219 25.74 -12.85 -12.37
CA ALA A 219 25.39 -13.98 -11.51
C ALA A 219 25.93 -13.75 -10.09
N LEU A 220 25.15 -14.12 -9.06
CA LEU A 220 25.48 -13.91 -7.65
C LEU A 220 26.92 -14.33 -7.26
N PRO A 221 27.44 -15.51 -7.66
CA PRO A 221 28.81 -15.88 -7.31
C PRO A 221 29.87 -14.96 -7.94
N GLY A 222 29.60 -14.47 -9.15
CA GLY A 222 30.47 -13.50 -9.81
C GLY A 222 30.45 -12.15 -9.10
N ALA A 223 29.25 -11.66 -8.75
CA ALA A 223 29.07 -10.42 -8.01
C ALA A 223 29.80 -10.45 -6.66
N VAL A 224 29.71 -11.56 -5.91
CA VAL A 224 30.41 -11.73 -4.62
C VAL A 224 31.92 -11.70 -4.81
N ARG A 225 32.49 -12.47 -5.74
CA ARG A 225 33.94 -12.50 -5.96
C ARG A 225 34.49 -11.15 -6.45
N ARG A 226 33.71 -10.40 -7.24
CA ARG A 226 34.08 -9.05 -7.66
C ARG A 226 34.05 -8.07 -6.49
N ALA A 227 32.96 -8.07 -5.73
CA ALA A 227 32.77 -7.15 -4.62
C ALA A 227 33.74 -7.43 -3.47
N PHE A 228 34.04 -8.69 -3.21
CA PHE A 228 34.80 -9.14 -2.05
C PHE A 228 35.85 -10.22 -2.45
N PRO A 229 36.97 -9.84 -3.11
CA PRO A 229 37.93 -10.80 -3.67
C PRO A 229 38.58 -11.76 -2.67
N ASP A 230 38.78 -11.31 -1.43
CA ASP A 230 39.44 -12.08 -0.35
C ASP A 230 38.46 -12.53 0.73
N TRP A 231 37.15 -12.55 0.42
CA TRP A 231 36.11 -12.89 1.38
C TRP A 231 35.03 -13.73 0.69
N GLU A 232 34.74 -14.90 1.25
CA GLU A 232 33.66 -15.76 0.80
C GLU A 232 32.65 -15.95 1.95
N PRO A 233 31.34 -15.93 1.65
CA PRO A 233 30.33 -16.21 2.66
C PRO A 233 30.26 -17.70 2.99
N ASP A 234 29.95 -18.01 4.24
CA ASP A 234 29.51 -19.34 4.65
C ASP A 234 28.02 -19.56 4.33
N VAL A 235 27.20 -18.49 4.37
CA VAL A 235 25.76 -18.52 4.09
C VAL A 235 25.33 -17.22 3.41
N VAL A 236 24.42 -17.33 2.44
CA VAL A 236 23.78 -16.19 1.78
C VAL A 236 22.31 -16.08 2.19
N LEU A 237 21.93 -14.92 2.72
CA LEU A 237 20.58 -14.56 3.16
C LEU A 237 19.97 -13.59 2.15
N VAL A 238 18.95 -14.02 1.41
CA VAL A 238 18.14 -13.12 0.56
C VAL A 238 16.93 -12.68 1.37
N VAL A 239 16.95 -11.42 1.79
CA VAL A 239 15.92 -10.86 2.68
C VAL A 239 14.79 -10.30 1.85
N CYS A 240 13.55 -10.66 2.17
CA CYS A 240 12.33 -10.24 1.48
C CYS A 240 12.49 -10.25 -0.05
N PRO A 241 12.72 -11.41 -0.70
CA PRO A 241 12.86 -11.52 -2.16
C PRO A 241 11.64 -10.99 -2.95
N GLU A 242 10.50 -10.80 -2.30
CA GLU A 242 9.36 -10.05 -2.83
C GLU A 242 9.67 -8.56 -3.05
N TYR A 243 10.59 -8.00 -2.26
CA TYR A 243 10.97 -6.58 -2.25
C TYR A 243 12.35 -6.32 -2.85
N HIS A 244 13.29 -7.25 -2.72
CA HIS A 244 14.63 -7.16 -3.28
C HIS A 244 14.77 -8.11 -4.47
N ALA A 245 15.39 -7.63 -5.57
CA ALA A 245 15.57 -8.44 -6.76
C ALA A 245 16.38 -9.71 -6.43
N ILE A 246 15.82 -10.87 -6.75
CA ILE A 246 16.51 -12.15 -6.65
C ILE A 246 17.67 -12.14 -7.67
N PRO A 247 18.92 -12.35 -7.27
CA PRO A 247 20.06 -12.32 -8.18
C PRO A 247 19.98 -13.38 -9.30
N LEU A 248 20.61 -13.09 -10.44
CA LEU A 248 20.86 -14.12 -11.46
C LEU A 248 21.79 -15.22 -10.94
N GLY A 249 21.65 -16.42 -11.51
CA GLY A 249 22.48 -17.57 -11.16
C GLY A 249 22.30 -18.06 -9.71
N VAL A 250 21.21 -17.66 -9.06
CA VAL A 250 20.86 -18.07 -7.69
C VAL A 250 20.76 -19.60 -7.56
N GLU A 251 20.29 -20.28 -8.62
CA GLU A 251 20.27 -21.74 -8.73
C GLU A 251 21.66 -22.39 -8.76
N ALA A 252 22.69 -21.64 -9.12
CA ALA A 252 24.07 -22.08 -9.22
C ALA A 252 24.95 -21.51 -8.11
N CYS A 253 24.36 -20.81 -7.12
CA CYS A 253 25.09 -20.28 -5.98
C CYS A 253 25.79 -21.44 -5.22
N PRO A 254 27.12 -21.41 -5.04
CA PRO A 254 27.87 -22.52 -4.43
C PRO A 254 27.74 -22.55 -2.90
N TRP A 255 27.19 -21.49 -2.31
CA TRP A 255 26.99 -21.36 -0.87
C TRP A 255 25.54 -21.70 -0.48
N PRO A 256 25.31 -22.19 0.75
CA PRO A 256 23.98 -22.31 1.33
C PRO A 256 23.17 -21.02 1.16
N LEU A 257 21.95 -21.16 0.64
CA LEU A 257 21.10 -20.04 0.28
C LEU A 257 19.79 -20.08 1.07
N VAL A 258 19.53 -19.01 1.83
CA VAL A 258 18.38 -18.87 2.71
C VAL A 258 17.51 -17.71 2.24
N ALA A 259 16.22 -17.95 2.02
CA ALA A 259 15.23 -16.89 1.79
C ALA A 259 14.55 -16.53 3.10
N LEU A 260 14.51 -15.24 3.45
CA LEU A 260 13.65 -14.74 4.52
C LEU A 260 12.46 -14.04 3.87
N ILE A 261 11.26 -14.62 3.97
CA ILE A 261 10.04 -14.08 3.34
C ILE A 261 9.09 -13.51 4.39
N SER A 262 8.28 -12.52 4.01
CA SER A 262 7.23 -11.97 4.89
C SER A 262 5.91 -11.73 4.19
N ASP A 263 5.81 -10.78 3.26
CA ASP A 263 4.53 -10.33 2.70
C ASP A 263 4.09 -11.25 1.55
N TRP A 264 4.12 -12.55 1.83
CA TRP A 264 3.73 -13.60 0.90
C TRP A 264 2.26 -13.47 0.52
N ASN A 265 1.37 -12.99 1.41
CA ASN A 265 -0.06 -12.89 1.13
C ASN A 265 -0.43 -12.00 -0.07
N VAL A 266 0.50 -11.16 -0.54
CA VAL A 266 0.32 -10.34 -1.75
C VAL A 266 1.39 -10.59 -2.81
N ASN A 267 2.18 -11.67 -2.71
CA ASN A 267 3.26 -11.99 -3.65
C ASN A 267 3.42 -13.50 -3.95
N LEU A 268 2.67 -14.37 -3.27
CA LEU A 268 2.94 -15.80 -3.21
C LEU A 268 2.91 -16.47 -4.59
N ARG A 269 1.96 -16.10 -5.46
CA ARG A 269 1.79 -16.72 -6.78
C ARG A 269 3.06 -16.67 -7.62
N ASP A 270 3.68 -15.50 -7.70
CA ASP A 270 4.85 -15.25 -8.54
C ASP A 270 6.16 -15.59 -7.79
N LEU A 271 6.15 -15.54 -6.45
CA LEU A 271 7.31 -15.84 -5.62
C LEU A 271 7.59 -17.35 -5.49
N VAL A 272 6.55 -18.19 -5.36
CA VAL A 272 6.68 -19.64 -5.08
C VAL A 272 7.59 -20.38 -6.07
N PRO A 273 7.49 -20.18 -7.40
CA PRO A 273 8.40 -20.83 -8.34
C PRO A 273 9.88 -20.50 -8.05
N CYS A 274 10.17 -19.25 -7.67
CA CYS A 274 11.51 -18.77 -7.37
C CYS A 274 12.04 -19.29 -6.02
N LEU A 275 11.16 -19.57 -5.04
CA LEU A 275 11.56 -20.14 -3.75
C LEU A 275 12.22 -21.53 -3.88
N ARG A 276 12.00 -22.23 -5.00
CA ARG A 276 12.67 -23.50 -5.32
C ARG A 276 14.16 -23.35 -5.65
N ALA A 277 14.68 -22.12 -5.65
CA ALA A 277 16.10 -21.84 -5.77
C ALA A 277 16.84 -21.85 -4.41
N PHE A 278 16.11 -21.93 -3.30
CA PHE A 278 16.65 -21.76 -1.96
C PHE A 278 16.77 -23.09 -1.22
N ASP A 279 17.84 -23.23 -0.44
CA ASP A 279 18.12 -24.42 0.38
C ASP A 279 17.29 -24.40 1.66
N LEU A 280 16.97 -23.21 2.17
CA LEU A 280 16.09 -22.99 3.31
C LEU A 280 15.20 -21.75 3.07
N VAL A 281 13.93 -21.84 3.44
CA VAL A 281 12.98 -20.71 3.37
C VAL A 281 12.37 -20.49 4.74
N LEU A 282 12.44 -19.26 5.24
CA LEU A 282 12.01 -18.87 6.58
C LEU A 282 10.96 -17.77 6.51
N GLY A 283 9.95 -17.85 7.39
CA GLY A 283 8.92 -16.81 7.54
C GLY A 283 7.90 -17.16 8.61
N ASP A 284 6.76 -16.45 8.60
CA ASP A 284 5.69 -16.62 9.59
C ASP A 284 5.00 -18.00 9.51
N ALA A 285 4.34 -18.39 10.60
CA ALA A 285 3.86 -19.76 10.77
C ALA A 285 2.85 -20.16 9.68
N ASN A 286 1.96 -19.24 9.32
CA ASN A 286 0.91 -19.47 8.33
C ASN A 286 1.48 -19.56 6.91
N GLY A 287 2.44 -18.69 6.57
CA GLY A 287 3.16 -18.77 5.30
C GLY A 287 3.87 -20.11 5.14
N MET A 288 4.59 -20.54 6.17
CA MET A 288 5.30 -21.82 6.14
C MET A 288 4.36 -23.00 6.02
N GLN A 289 3.19 -22.98 6.68
CA GLN A 289 2.17 -24.02 6.51
C GLN A 289 1.68 -24.12 5.07
N ARG A 290 1.43 -22.98 4.41
CA ARG A 290 1.01 -22.95 3.00
C ARG A 290 2.09 -23.48 2.06
N LEU A 291 3.35 -23.10 2.27
CA LEU A 291 4.45 -23.65 1.48
C LEU A 291 4.62 -25.17 1.67
N ARG A 292 4.44 -25.69 2.89
CA ARG A 292 4.43 -27.16 3.11
C ARG A 292 3.33 -27.86 2.33
N ALA A 293 2.13 -27.27 2.26
CA ALA A 293 1.04 -27.79 1.45
C ALA A 293 1.34 -27.79 -0.07
N LEU A 294 2.29 -26.97 -0.53
CA LEU A 294 2.83 -26.96 -1.90
C LEU A 294 4.01 -27.93 -2.11
N GLY A 295 4.32 -28.76 -1.10
CA GLY A 295 5.38 -29.76 -1.15
C GLY A 295 6.77 -29.23 -0.83
N PHE A 296 6.91 -28.04 -0.24
CA PHE A 296 8.20 -27.60 0.30
C PHE A 296 8.54 -28.39 1.57
N THR A 297 9.73 -28.97 1.60
CA THR A 297 10.25 -29.73 2.75
C THR A 297 11.25 -28.93 3.58
N ASN A 298 11.74 -27.81 3.04
CA ASN A 298 12.79 -26.96 3.59
C ASN A 298 12.28 -25.60 4.05
N VAL A 299 11.10 -25.58 4.67
CA VAL A 299 10.40 -24.38 5.14
C VAL A 299 10.23 -24.40 6.66
N HIS A 300 10.69 -23.36 7.34
CA HIS A 300 10.72 -23.30 8.82
C HIS A 300 10.22 -21.96 9.34
N TYR A 301 9.56 -22.02 10.51
CA TYR A 301 9.10 -20.83 11.20
C TYR A 301 10.29 -20.02 11.72
N TRP A 302 10.30 -18.71 11.49
CA TRP A 302 11.21 -17.78 12.15
C TRP A 302 10.55 -16.39 12.26
N PRO A 303 10.47 -15.80 13.47
CA PRO A 303 9.85 -14.48 13.65
C PRO A 303 10.78 -13.38 13.12
N MET A 304 10.52 -12.92 11.90
CA MET A 304 11.32 -11.88 11.25
C MET A 304 11.27 -10.54 11.98
N TYR A 305 10.12 -10.21 12.57
CA TYR A 305 9.87 -8.88 13.12
C TYR A 305 10.17 -8.78 14.61
N SER A 306 10.62 -7.59 15.00
CA SER A 306 10.77 -7.13 16.37
C SER A 306 10.72 -5.59 16.37
N PHE A 307 11.19 -4.93 17.42
CA PHE A 307 11.14 -3.48 17.59
C PHE A 307 12.53 -2.86 17.62
N ASN A 308 12.64 -1.60 17.19
CA ASN A 308 13.86 -0.80 17.37
C ASN A 308 13.93 -0.27 18.81
N THR A 309 14.90 -0.74 19.60
CA THR A 309 15.08 -0.37 21.03
C THR A 309 15.43 1.11 21.25
N ALA A 310 15.98 1.79 20.24
CA ALA A 310 16.28 3.21 20.31
C ALA A 310 15.05 4.09 20.09
N LEU A 311 14.00 3.56 19.46
CA LEU A 311 12.75 4.28 19.19
C LEU A 311 11.62 3.84 20.11
N HIS A 312 11.48 2.53 20.33
CA HIS A 312 10.37 1.95 21.07
C HIS A 312 10.81 1.60 22.49
N HIS A 313 10.57 2.54 23.37
CA HIS A 313 10.76 2.42 24.81
C HIS A 313 9.78 3.39 25.51
N PRO A 314 9.43 3.18 26.78
CA PRO A 314 8.65 4.17 27.53
C PRO A 314 9.47 5.46 27.68
N THR A 315 8.85 6.61 27.43
CA THR A 315 9.51 7.93 27.57
C THR A 315 9.14 8.63 28.88
N GLY A 316 8.13 8.13 29.59
CA GLY A 316 7.54 8.83 30.74
C GLY A 316 6.77 10.11 30.35
N GLU A 317 6.50 10.31 29.05
CA GLU A 317 5.69 11.40 28.54
C GLU A 317 4.22 11.28 28.97
N THR A 318 3.52 12.41 28.95
CA THR A 318 2.09 12.45 29.27
C THR A 318 1.31 11.67 28.22
N VAL A 319 0.66 10.60 28.65
CA VAL A 319 -0.33 9.85 27.88
C VAL A 319 -1.34 10.81 27.26
N ARG A 320 -1.50 10.74 25.94
CA ARG A 320 -2.44 11.57 25.17
C ARG A 320 -3.62 10.76 24.66
N HIS A 321 -3.43 9.48 24.37
CA HIS A 321 -4.45 8.64 23.73
C HIS A 321 -4.91 7.52 24.67
N ASP A 322 -6.21 7.37 24.81
CA ASP A 322 -6.78 6.20 25.50
C ASP A 322 -6.60 4.94 24.64
N LEU A 323 -6.74 5.11 23.32
CA LEU A 323 -6.63 4.04 22.34
C LEU A 323 -5.99 4.59 21.06
N ALA A 324 -5.00 3.87 20.52
CA ALA A 324 -4.41 4.20 19.24
C ALA A 324 -4.35 3.00 18.29
N PHE A 325 -4.49 3.30 17.00
CA PHE A 325 -4.09 2.44 15.90
C PHE A 325 -3.30 3.28 14.90
N VAL A 326 -2.16 2.75 14.44
CA VAL A 326 -1.41 3.34 13.34
C VAL A 326 -1.06 2.24 12.35
N GLY A 327 -1.52 2.32 11.11
CA GLY A 327 -1.27 1.28 10.11
C GLY A 327 -1.99 1.49 8.78
N ASN A 328 -1.95 0.47 7.92
CA ASN A 328 -2.58 0.53 6.60
C ASN A 328 -4.11 0.38 6.69
N LEU A 329 -4.86 1.28 6.03
CA LEU A 329 -6.33 1.29 5.96
C LEU A 329 -6.91 0.71 4.66
N ASN A 330 -6.07 0.28 3.73
CA ASN A 330 -6.50 -0.32 2.47
C ASN A 330 -7.41 -1.53 2.76
N HIS A 331 -8.70 -1.35 2.47
CA HIS A 331 -9.74 -2.33 2.77
C HIS A 331 -9.53 -3.64 2.01
N SER A 332 -9.06 -3.60 0.77
CA SER A 332 -8.81 -4.79 -0.03
C SER A 332 -7.74 -5.69 0.60
N ILE A 333 -6.74 -5.10 1.26
CA ILE A 333 -5.71 -5.85 2.01
C ILE A 333 -6.20 -6.20 3.43
N GLN A 334 -7.03 -5.36 4.03
CA GLN A 334 -7.34 -5.37 5.46
C GLN A 334 -8.85 -5.46 5.75
N ARG A 335 -9.59 -6.27 4.96
CA ARG A 335 -11.08 -6.32 4.97
C ARG A 335 -11.65 -6.39 6.38
N GLU A 336 -11.16 -7.35 7.17
CA GLU A 336 -11.65 -7.54 8.54
C GLU A 336 -11.26 -6.40 9.48
N ARG A 337 -10.07 -5.79 9.30
CA ARG A 337 -9.60 -4.67 10.12
C ARG A 337 -10.53 -3.47 9.99
N SER A 338 -11.02 -3.16 8.79
CA SER A 338 -11.91 -2.01 8.57
C SER A 338 -13.16 -2.06 9.45
N ARG A 339 -13.71 -3.26 9.71
CA ARG A 339 -14.87 -3.44 10.60
C ARG A 339 -14.54 -3.12 12.06
N TYR A 340 -13.40 -3.57 12.56
CA TYR A 340 -12.95 -3.23 13.91
C TYR A 340 -12.59 -1.75 14.05
N LEU A 341 -11.97 -1.16 13.03
CA LEU A 341 -11.65 0.26 13.04
C LEU A 341 -12.91 1.13 13.03
N HIS A 342 -13.98 0.69 12.36
CA HIS A 342 -15.27 1.36 12.46
C HIS A 342 -15.83 1.31 13.89
N GLN A 343 -15.81 0.14 14.55
CA GLN A 343 -16.22 0.02 15.96
C GLN A 343 -15.38 0.92 16.89
N ILE A 344 -14.05 0.94 16.68
CA ILE A 344 -13.12 1.78 17.45
C ILE A 344 -13.37 3.27 17.22
N ALA A 345 -13.62 3.67 15.98
CA ALA A 345 -13.91 5.07 15.64
C ALA A 345 -15.16 5.57 16.36
N GLN A 346 -16.19 4.71 16.54
CA GLN A 346 -17.39 5.06 17.31
C GLN A 346 -17.09 5.35 18.80
N LEU A 347 -15.98 4.85 19.34
CA LEU A 347 -15.58 5.11 20.74
C LEU A 347 -15.04 6.53 20.94
N SER A 348 -14.76 7.29 19.87
CA SER A 348 -14.33 8.69 19.97
C SER A 348 -15.37 9.58 20.65
N GLU A 349 -16.62 9.14 20.73
CA GLU A 349 -17.66 9.81 21.51
C GLU A 349 -17.35 9.85 23.00
N THR A 350 -16.57 8.90 23.52
CA THR A 350 -16.31 8.72 24.96
C THR A 350 -14.84 8.65 25.34
N LEU A 351 -13.95 8.33 24.40
CA LEU A 351 -12.52 8.11 24.60
C LEU A 351 -11.68 8.99 23.66
N ASN A 352 -10.42 9.26 24.03
CA ASN A 352 -9.46 9.86 23.10
C ASN A 352 -8.87 8.78 22.18
N VAL A 353 -9.41 8.67 20.97
CA VAL A 353 -9.04 7.66 19.97
C VAL A 353 -8.15 8.28 18.88
N TYR A 354 -7.01 7.65 18.61
CA TYR A 354 -6.10 8.01 17.52
C TYR A 354 -6.10 6.94 16.43
N ILE A 355 -6.38 7.31 15.18
CA ILE A 355 -6.25 6.44 14.00
C ILE A 355 -5.35 7.13 12.99
N GLY A 356 -4.14 6.62 12.82
CA GLY A 356 -3.11 7.19 11.94
C GLY A 356 -2.70 6.27 10.79
N VAL A 357 -2.22 6.87 9.71
CA VAL A 357 -1.64 6.19 8.55
C VAL A 357 -0.39 6.94 8.08
N GLY A 358 0.51 6.25 7.37
CA GLY A 358 1.68 6.91 6.77
C GLY A 358 2.67 7.52 7.77
N LEU A 359 2.64 7.10 9.04
CA LEU A 359 3.60 7.50 10.06
C LEU A 359 4.76 6.51 10.11
N PHE A 360 5.98 7.04 10.26
CA PHE A 360 7.20 6.24 10.29
C PHE A 360 8.18 6.77 11.36
N GLY A 361 9.14 5.93 11.75
CA GLY A 361 10.25 6.33 12.63
C GLY A 361 9.79 6.91 13.97
N ALA A 362 10.37 8.06 14.35
CA ALA A 362 10.12 8.69 15.65
C ALA A 362 8.68 9.15 15.84
N GLU A 363 8.00 9.60 14.79
CA GLU A 363 6.60 10.04 14.87
C GLU A 363 5.66 8.87 15.13
N TYR A 364 5.90 7.74 14.45
CA TYR A 364 5.21 6.49 14.71
C TYR A 364 5.40 6.03 16.16
N ALA A 365 6.66 5.97 16.61
CA ALA A 365 6.99 5.53 17.97
C ALA A 365 6.36 6.43 19.03
N ARG A 366 6.33 7.74 18.81
CA ARG A 366 5.71 8.73 19.70
C ARG A 366 4.23 8.45 19.94
N VAL A 367 3.46 8.14 18.89
CA VAL A 367 2.04 7.80 19.06
C VAL A 367 1.88 6.59 19.97
N LEU A 368 2.73 5.56 19.81
CA LEU A 368 2.68 4.38 20.68
C LEU A 368 3.07 4.72 22.13
N GLN A 369 4.08 5.58 22.33
CA GLN A 369 4.54 6.04 23.65
C GLN A 369 3.49 6.88 24.38
N GLU A 370 2.70 7.66 23.63
CA GLU A 370 1.64 8.52 24.16
C GLU A 370 0.29 7.76 24.33
N SER A 371 0.26 6.43 24.18
CA SER A 371 -0.98 5.62 24.18
C SER A 371 -1.13 4.67 25.37
N ARG A 372 -2.34 4.56 25.94
CA ARG A 372 -2.66 3.55 26.97
C ARG A 372 -2.84 2.15 26.38
N ILE A 373 -3.60 2.08 25.30
CA ILE A 373 -3.95 0.84 24.60
C ILE A 373 -3.57 1.03 23.13
N VAL A 374 -2.91 0.04 22.56
CA VAL A 374 -2.68 -0.04 21.12
C VAL A 374 -3.46 -1.22 20.57
N PHE A 375 -4.40 -0.92 19.69
CA PHE A 375 -5.13 -1.92 18.93
C PHE A 375 -4.25 -2.48 17.81
N ASN A 376 -4.24 -3.79 17.67
CA ASN A 376 -3.61 -4.46 16.55
C ASN A 376 -4.57 -5.52 15.98
N ARG A 377 -4.69 -5.53 14.65
CA ARG A 377 -5.17 -6.69 13.90
C ARG A 377 -4.14 -7.06 12.85
N SER A 378 -3.60 -8.27 12.91
CA SER A 378 -2.67 -8.75 11.87
C SER A 378 -3.39 -9.05 10.55
N VAL A 379 -2.64 -9.18 9.45
CA VAL A 379 -3.25 -9.45 8.12
C VAL A 379 -3.30 -10.93 7.80
N ARG A 380 -2.35 -11.71 8.31
CA ARG A 380 -2.16 -13.14 8.06
C ARG A 380 -2.33 -13.98 9.32
N GLY A 381 -2.55 -13.38 10.49
CA GLY A 381 -2.46 -14.09 11.78
C GLY A 381 -1.02 -14.19 12.31
N GLU A 382 -0.13 -13.29 11.87
CA GLU A 382 1.30 -13.25 12.17
C GLU A 382 1.64 -12.36 13.37
N LEU A 383 2.85 -12.55 13.93
CA LEU A 383 3.48 -11.58 14.82
C LEU A 383 4.10 -10.42 14.00
N ASN A 384 3.30 -9.40 13.71
CA ASN A 384 3.79 -8.19 13.01
C ASN A 384 4.55 -7.24 13.96
N LEU A 385 5.19 -6.21 13.40
CA LEU A 385 5.98 -5.21 14.12
C LEU A 385 5.25 -4.64 15.36
N ARG A 386 3.96 -4.30 15.23
CA ARG A 386 3.13 -3.70 16.29
C ARG A 386 2.97 -4.62 17.50
N CYS A 387 3.05 -5.94 17.32
CA CYS A 387 3.04 -6.90 18.43
C CYS A 387 4.23 -6.70 19.38
N TYR A 388 5.33 -6.14 18.91
CA TYR A 388 6.53 -5.88 19.70
C TYR A 388 6.67 -4.40 20.07
N GLU A 389 6.40 -3.50 19.12
CA GLU A 389 6.61 -2.06 19.26
C GLU A 389 5.68 -1.44 20.31
N ALA A 390 4.39 -1.83 20.31
CA ALA A 390 3.43 -1.31 21.28
C ALA A 390 3.76 -1.67 22.73
N PRO A 391 3.97 -2.97 23.09
CA PRO A 391 4.36 -3.31 24.44
C PRO A 391 5.76 -2.77 24.81
N ALA A 392 6.70 -2.67 23.86
CA ALA A 392 8.00 -2.04 24.13
C ALA A 392 7.86 -0.54 24.49
N CYS A 393 6.89 0.17 23.93
CA CYS A 393 6.55 1.53 24.34
C CYS A 393 5.77 1.62 25.67
N GLY A 394 5.39 0.48 26.26
CA GLY A 394 4.63 0.41 27.51
C GLY A 394 3.11 0.46 27.36
N ALA A 395 2.59 0.40 26.13
CA ALA A 395 1.15 0.35 25.89
C ALA A 395 0.60 -1.08 26.07
N LEU A 396 -0.67 -1.19 26.51
CA LEU A 396 -1.37 -2.46 26.49
C LEU A 396 -1.66 -2.87 25.04
N LEU A 397 -1.11 -4.00 24.62
CA LEU A 397 -1.38 -4.59 23.31
C LEU A 397 -2.72 -5.33 23.31
N MET A 398 -3.56 -5.02 22.33
CA MET A 398 -4.77 -5.79 22.01
C MET A 398 -4.63 -6.51 20.65
N LEU A 399 -4.99 -7.79 20.60
CA LEU A 399 -4.84 -8.66 19.41
C LEU A 399 -6.11 -9.46 19.13
N GLU A 400 -6.32 -9.84 17.87
CA GLU A 400 -7.41 -10.74 17.51
C GLU A 400 -7.21 -12.14 18.10
N ASP A 401 -8.29 -12.70 18.68
CA ASP A 401 -8.27 -14.02 19.34
C ASP A 401 -7.88 -15.18 18.41
N THR A 402 -8.07 -15.01 17.10
CA THR A 402 -7.68 -15.94 16.05
C THR A 402 -6.19 -15.93 15.72
N ASN A 403 -5.39 -15.01 16.28
CA ASN A 403 -3.95 -14.92 16.01
C ASN A 403 -3.18 -16.08 16.68
N SER A 404 -3.03 -17.19 15.94
CA SER A 404 -2.37 -18.40 16.43
C SER A 404 -0.88 -18.21 16.71
N GLU A 405 -0.21 -17.35 15.95
CA GLU A 405 1.24 -17.13 16.12
C GLU A 405 1.53 -16.29 17.36
N ALA A 406 0.76 -15.22 17.60
CA ALA A 406 0.94 -14.39 18.79
C ALA A 406 0.75 -15.17 20.09
N ARG A 407 -0.12 -16.20 20.08
CA ARG A 407 -0.34 -17.09 21.25
C ARG A 407 0.88 -17.93 21.62
N THR A 408 1.88 -18.03 20.75
CA THR A 408 3.16 -18.68 21.08
C THR A 408 4.03 -17.82 22.00
N LEU A 409 3.81 -16.49 22.01
CA LEU A 409 4.61 -15.52 22.76
C LEU A 409 3.83 -14.82 23.88
N PHE A 410 2.59 -14.41 23.62
CA PHE A 410 1.77 -13.63 24.53
C PHE A 410 0.58 -14.43 25.07
N ARG A 411 0.32 -14.30 26.37
CA ARG A 411 -0.81 -14.95 27.04
C ARG A 411 -1.91 -13.94 27.36
N ASP A 412 -3.15 -14.38 27.11
CA ASP A 412 -4.34 -13.56 27.38
C ASP A 412 -4.48 -13.21 28.86
N GLY A 413 -4.78 -11.96 29.18
CA GLY A 413 -4.91 -11.45 30.55
C GLY A 413 -3.59 -11.40 31.35
N GLU A 414 -2.49 -11.91 30.78
CA GLU A 414 -1.17 -11.91 31.41
C GLU A 414 -0.24 -10.91 30.72
N ASP A 415 -0.06 -11.00 29.40
CA ASP A 415 0.91 -10.21 28.63
C ASP A 415 0.23 -9.28 27.59
N CYS A 416 -0.96 -9.65 27.13
CA CYS A 416 -1.80 -8.87 26.21
C CYS A 416 -3.28 -9.18 26.47
N ILE A 417 -4.18 -8.54 25.71
CA ILE A 417 -5.60 -8.86 25.71
C ILE A 417 -6.05 -9.31 24.32
N TYR A 418 -6.67 -10.47 24.25
CA TYR A 418 -7.30 -10.95 23.02
C TYR A 418 -8.75 -10.47 22.92
N TYR A 419 -9.20 -10.17 21.71
CA TYR A 419 -10.56 -9.70 21.44
C TYR A 419 -11.17 -10.40 20.22
N ASP A 420 -12.49 -10.34 20.14
CA ASP A 420 -13.28 -10.66 18.94
C ASP A 420 -14.25 -9.50 18.62
N GLY A 421 -15.08 -9.67 17.58
CA GLY A 421 -16.05 -8.66 17.14
C GLY A 421 -17.15 -8.30 18.14
N THR A 422 -17.30 -9.07 19.22
CA THR A 422 -18.31 -8.89 20.26
C THR A 422 -17.75 -8.35 21.57
N THR A 423 -16.47 -8.62 21.86
CA THR A 423 -15.82 -8.28 23.13
C THR A 423 -14.97 -7.01 23.07
N LEU A 424 -14.52 -6.59 21.88
CA LEU A 424 -13.55 -5.50 21.70
C LEU A 424 -13.92 -4.22 22.46
N THR A 425 -15.13 -3.70 22.26
CA THR A 425 -15.57 -2.43 22.86
C THR A 425 -15.63 -2.49 24.39
N GLU A 426 -16.15 -3.59 24.95
CA GLU A 426 -16.22 -3.78 26.41
C GLU A 426 -14.81 -3.84 27.02
N LEU A 427 -13.91 -4.60 26.39
CA LEU A 427 -12.52 -4.74 26.84
C LEU A 427 -11.79 -3.40 26.81
N ILE A 428 -11.96 -2.59 25.75
CA ILE A 428 -11.36 -1.25 25.66
C ILE A 428 -11.83 -0.39 26.85
N HIS A 429 -13.13 -0.29 27.08
CA HIS A 429 -13.66 0.52 28.19
C HIS A 429 -13.14 0.05 29.56
N ARG A 430 -13.13 -1.27 29.78
CA ARG A 430 -12.60 -1.86 31.01
C ARG A 430 -11.14 -1.47 31.24
N PHE A 431 -10.28 -1.67 30.24
CA PHE A 431 -8.84 -1.45 30.40
C PHE A 431 -8.43 0.02 30.33
N VAL A 432 -9.25 0.90 29.77
CA VAL A 432 -9.07 2.36 29.96
C VAL A 432 -9.35 2.76 31.41
N ALA A 433 -10.40 2.20 32.02
CA ALA A 433 -10.79 2.52 33.40
C ALA A 433 -9.88 1.89 34.48
N ASP A 434 -9.41 0.65 34.27
CA ASP A 434 -8.59 -0.09 35.24
C ASP A 434 -7.09 0.08 34.98
N GLU A 435 -6.52 1.17 35.51
CA GLU A 435 -5.09 1.48 35.36
C GLU A 435 -4.17 0.44 36.01
N GLY A 436 -4.57 -0.14 37.15
CA GLY A 436 -3.76 -1.11 37.87
C GLY A 436 -3.57 -2.40 37.08
N GLU A 437 -4.68 -2.97 36.62
CA GLU A 437 -4.64 -4.20 35.83
C GLU A 437 -4.04 -3.95 34.44
N ARG A 438 -4.41 -2.85 33.76
CA ARG A 438 -3.80 -2.46 32.47
C ARG A 438 -2.28 -2.35 32.60
N GLY A 439 -1.79 -1.62 33.59
CA GLY A 439 -0.36 -1.40 33.81
C GLY A 439 0.40 -2.70 34.11
N ARG A 440 -0.22 -3.62 34.87
CA ARG A 440 0.34 -4.96 35.14
C ARG A 440 0.51 -5.76 33.85
N ILE A 441 -0.52 -5.82 33.01
CA ILE A 441 -0.50 -6.59 31.75
C ILE A 441 0.46 -5.94 30.76
N ALA A 442 0.40 -4.62 30.56
CA ALA A 442 1.32 -3.90 29.69
C ALA A 442 2.79 -4.08 30.11
N GLY A 443 3.08 -4.04 31.42
CA GLY A 443 4.43 -4.29 31.93
C GLY A 443 4.91 -5.72 31.71
N ASN A 444 4.02 -6.71 31.75
CA ASN A 444 4.34 -8.10 31.40
C ASN A 444 4.61 -8.23 29.89
N GLY A 445 3.74 -7.65 29.05
CA GLY A 445 3.90 -7.59 27.61
C GLY A 445 5.23 -6.94 27.20
N ALA A 446 5.61 -5.83 27.85
CA ALA A 446 6.90 -5.17 27.64
C ALA A 446 8.07 -6.13 27.90
N ARG A 447 8.04 -6.89 29.01
CA ARG A 447 9.10 -7.87 29.31
C ARG A 447 9.18 -8.99 28.27
N ARG A 448 8.03 -9.47 27.76
CA ARG A 448 7.98 -10.46 26.67
C ARG A 448 8.57 -9.90 25.38
N ALA A 449 8.17 -8.68 25.00
CA ALA A 449 8.69 -8.01 23.81
C ALA A 449 10.20 -7.81 23.90
N HIS A 450 10.71 -7.28 25.02
CA HIS A 450 12.15 -7.08 25.22
C HIS A 450 12.98 -8.38 25.20
N ALA A 451 12.40 -9.50 25.65
CA ALA A 451 13.03 -10.82 25.53
C ALA A 451 13.06 -11.35 24.08
N SER A 452 12.28 -10.73 23.18
CA SER A 452 12.09 -11.10 21.77
C SER A 452 12.63 -9.99 20.86
N SER A 453 13.81 -9.46 21.20
CA SER A 453 14.49 -8.41 20.42
C SER A 453 15.05 -8.96 19.11
N TYR A 454 15.39 -8.08 18.15
CA TYR A 454 16.11 -8.48 16.93
C TYR A 454 17.39 -9.28 17.25
N SER A 455 18.17 -8.83 18.22
CA SER A 455 19.35 -9.54 18.73
C SER A 455 19.03 -10.98 19.19
N ALA A 456 17.89 -11.19 19.84
CA ALA A 456 17.46 -12.52 20.28
C ALA A 456 16.97 -13.39 19.12
N HIS A 457 16.16 -12.82 18.22
CA HIS A 457 15.68 -13.52 17.02
C HIS A 457 16.83 -13.92 16.10
N PHE A 458 17.83 -13.05 15.96
CA PHE A 458 19.02 -13.31 15.16
C PHE A 458 19.90 -14.40 15.75
N SER A 459 20.10 -14.43 17.07
CA SER A 459 20.78 -15.56 17.72
C SER A 459 20.08 -16.88 17.41
N ALA A 460 18.75 -16.93 17.52
CA ALA A 460 17.98 -18.12 17.20
C ALA A 460 18.03 -18.47 15.70
N LEU A 461 18.19 -17.48 14.81
CA LEU A 461 18.41 -17.73 13.38
C LEU A 461 19.74 -18.44 13.13
N LEU A 462 20.81 -18.04 13.82
CA LEU A 462 22.13 -18.67 13.69
C LEU A 462 22.08 -20.12 14.13
N ASP A 463 21.46 -20.41 15.27
CA ASP A 463 21.26 -21.77 15.77
C ASP A 463 20.44 -22.61 14.77
N LEU A 464 19.36 -22.06 14.23
CA LEU A 464 18.51 -22.73 13.24
C LEU A 464 19.28 -23.03 11.94
N ILE A 465 20.09 -22.08 11.47
CA ILE A 465 20.95 -22.27 10.30
C ILE A 465 21.97 -23.36 10.57
N GLU A 466 22.59 -23.38 11.75
CA GLU A 466 23.57 -24.39 12.13
C GLU A 466 22.95 -25.80 12.20
N ASP A 467 21.76 -25.92 12.78
CA ASP A 467 21.05 -27.20 12.90
C ASP A 467 20.58 -27.75 11.55
N LEU A 468 20.17 -26.88 10.62
CA LEU A 468 19.55 -27.27 9.36
C LEU A 468 20.54 -27.35 8.19
N LEU A 469 21.66 -26.61 8.24
CA LEU A 469 22.59 -26.49 7.12
C LEU A 469 23.93 -27.20 7.39
N TYR A 470 23.93 -28.53 7.56
CA TYR A 470 25.14 -29.37 7.35
C TYR A 470 24.83 -30.75 6.75
N ALA A 471 24.89 -30.82 5.42
CA ALA A 471 25.08 -31.99 4.54
C ALA A 471 25.47 -31.47 3.13
N GLU A 472 25.72 -32.35 2.15
CA GLU A 472 25.86 -31.93 0.73
C GLU A 472 24.68 -31.06 0.31
N LEU A 473 24.95 -29.92 -0.36
CA LEU A 473 23.91 -29.00 -0.81
C LEU A 473 22.92 -29.73 -1.74
N PRO A 474 21.60 -29.67 -1.48
CA PRO A 474 20.63 -30.33 -2.32
C PRO A 474 20.63 -29.75 -3.73
N ASP A 475 20.26 -30.55 -4.73
CA ASP A 475 20.00 -29.98 -6.05
C ASP A 475 18.77 -29.08 -5.99
N ARG A 476 18.90 -27.87 -6.53
CA ARG A 476 17.85 -26.83 -6.46
C ARG A 476 16.89 -27.03 -7.62
N PRO A 477 15.60 -27.38 -7.40
CA PRO A 477 14.67 -27.66 -8.49
C PRO A 477 14.50 -26.50 -9.48
N PHE A 478 14.72 -25.26 -9.04
CA PHE A 478 14.71 -24.08 -9.92
C PHE A 478 15.71 -24.18 -11.08
N ARG A 479 16.82 -24.92 -10.91
CA ARG A 479 17.84 -25.19 -11.93
C ARG A 479 17.30 -26.00 -13.12
N ALA A 480 16.26 -26.81 -12.92
CA ALA A 480 15.70 -27.66 -13.96
C ALA A 480 14.89 -26.88 -15.01
N ASN A 481 14.42 -25.68 -14.69
CA ASN A 481 13.76 -24.80 -15.66
C ASN A 481 14.73 -24.41 -16.79
N SER A 482 14.22 -24.09 -17.97
CA SER A 482 15.04 -23.45 -19.01
C SER A 482 15.53 -22.07 -18.55
N GLU A 483 16.57 -21.54 -19.18
CA GLU A 483 17.06 -20.20 -18.89
C GLU A 483 15.97 -19.13 -19.12
N ALA A 484 15.19 -19.25 -20.20
CA ALA A 484 14.09 -18.35 -20.48
C ALA A 484 13.00 -18.38 -19.39
N GLU A 485 12.63 -19.58 -18.91
CA GLU A 485 11.66 -19.72 -17.82
C GLU A 485 12.19 -19.12 -16.51
N ARG A 486 13.47 -19.36 -16.16
CA ARG A 486 14.09 -18.74 -14.98
C ARG A 486 14.05 -17.22 -15.05
N LEU A 487 14.51 -16.65 -16.17
CA LEU A 487 14.50 -15.20 -16.39
C LEU A 487 13.08 -14.62 -16.35
N GLY A 488 12.11 -15.31 -16.94
CA GLY A 488 10.70 -14.92 -16.89
C GLY A 488 10.15 -14.87 -15.47
N LEU A 489 10.42 -15.89 -14.65
CA LEU A 489 9.99 -15.95 -13.25
C LEU A 489 10.65 -14.86 -12.40
N LEU A 490 11.96 -14.64 -12.55
CA LEU A 490 12.68 -13.55 -11.88
C LEU A 490 12.13 -12.17 -12.30
N GLY A 491 11.83 -11.99 -13.59
CA GLY A 491 11.23 -10.77 -14.14
C GLY A 491 9.83 -10.49 -13.59
N ARG A 492 9.01 -11.54 -13.37
CA ARG A 492 7.69 -11.41 -12.72
C ARG A 492 7.83 -10.95 -11.27
N VAL A 493 8.72 -11.56 -10.50
CA VAL A 493 8.99 -11.13 -9.11
C VAL A 493 9.46 -9.68 -9.10
N ALA A 494 10.35 -9.28 -10.01
CA ALA A 494 10.83 -7.90 -10.16
C ALA A 494 9.68 -6.88 -10.40
N TYR A 495 8.63 -7.28 -11.12
CA TYR A 495 7.50 -6.42 -11.48
C TYR A 495 6.53 -6.08 -10.33
N ARG A 496 6.34 -6.98 -9.36
CA ARG A 496 5.24 -6.91 -8.36
C ARG A 496 5.21 -5.67 -7.46
N ARG A 497 6.31 -4.93 -7.38
CA ARG A 497 6.39 -3.63 -6.70
C ARG A 497 7.24 -2.64 -7.51
N ALA A 498 6.99 -2.62 -8.82
CA ALA A 498 7.74 -1.82 -9.77
C ALA A 498 7.57 -0.32 -9.48
N GLY A 499 8.62 0.27 -8.91
CA GLY A 499 8.92 1.70 -8.97
C GLY A 499 10.40 1.87 -9.30
N GLY A 500 10.74 2.90 -10.08
CA GLY A 500 12.12 3.18 -10.49
C GLY A 500 12.84 1.97 -11.09
N ASP A 501 14.04 1.66 -10.61
CA ASP A 501 14.94 0.62 -11.17
C ASP A 501 14.34 -0.79 -11.29
N ARG A 502 13.33 -1.16 -10.47
CA ARG A 502 12.73 -2.50 -10.54
C ARG A 502 11.97 -2.76 -11.84
N ILE A 503 11.33 -1.74 -12.41
CA ILE A 503 10.65 -1.93 -13.70
C ILE A 503 11.68 -2.18 -14.81
N ARG A 504 12.85 -1.53 -14.72
CA ARG A 504 13.95 -1.74 -15.66
C ARG A 504 14.53 -3.14 -15.53
N ILE A 505 14.76 -3.61 -14.29
CA ILE A 505 15.20 -4.99 -14.03
C ILE A 505 14.21 -6.00 -14.61
N SER A 506 12.92 -5.79 -14.38
CA SER A 506 11.85 -6.65 -14.94
C SER A 506 11.89 -6.64 -16.48
N PHE A 507 12.06 -5.47 -17.08
CA PHE A 507 12.17 -5.31 -18.54
C PHE A 507 13.37 -6.08 -19.10
N ASP A 508 14.58 -5.89 -18.57
CA ASP A 508 15.79 -6.51 -19.09
C ASP A 508 15.72 -8.06 -19.00
N LEU A 509 15.19 -8.57 -17.88
CA LEU A 509 14.99 -10.01 -17.66
C LEU A 509 13.96 -10.59 -18.63
N LEU A 510 12.77 -9.97 -18.75
CA LEU A 510 11.70 -10.46 -19.62
C LEU A 510 12.00 -10.26 -21.11
N GLU A 511 12.75 -9.22 -21.46
CA GLU A 511 13.21 -9.01 -22.83
C GLU A 511 14.19 -10.11 -23.24
N THR A 512 15.14 -10.44 -22.37
CA THR A 512 16.09 -11.53 -22.61
C THR A 512 15.36 -12.88 -22.68
N ALA A 513 14.43 -13.13 -21.75
CA ALA A 513 13.60 -14.33 -21.76
C ALA A 513 12.81 -14.48 -23.07
N THR A 514 12.21 -13.38 -23.56
CA THR A 514 11.46 -13.37 -24.82
C THR A 514 12.35 -13.64 -26.03
N ARG A 515 13.60 -13.14 -26.04
CA ARG A 515 14.57 -13.46 -27.11
C ARG A 515 14.95 -14.94 -27.12
N LEU A 516 15.18 -15.53 -25.94
CA LEU A 516 15.57 -16.94 -25.79
C LEU A 516 14.41 -17.90 -26.10
N ALA A 517 13.17 -17.50 -25.78
CA ALA A 517 11.95 -18.27 -26.00
C ALA A 517 10.96 -17.49 -26.87
N SER A 518 11.34 -17.15 -28.10
CA SER A 518 10.53 -16.32 -29.01
C SER A 518 9.16 -16.90 -29.41
N ARG A 519 8.90 -18.17 -29.09
CA ARG A 519 7.61 -18.85 -29.28
C ARG A 519 6.79 -18.97 -27.99
N ASP A 520 7.36 -18.61 -26.84
CA ASP A 520 6.64 -18.58 -25.56
C ASP A 520 5.87 -17.27 -25.46
N LEU A 521 4.56 -17.37 -25.66
CA LEU A 521 3.65 -16.23 -25.64
C LEU A 521 3.33 -15.75 -24.23
N GLY A 522 3.58 -16.56 -23.19
CA GLY A 522 3.38 -16.15 -21.81
C GLY A 522 4.41 -15.12 -21.37
N VAL A 523 5.68 -15.40 -21.67
CA VAL A 523 6.78 -14.44 -21.41
C VAL A 523 6.60 -13.16 -22.24
N ALA A 524 6.15 -13.28 -23.49
CA ALA A 524 5.84 -12.14 -24.34
C ALA A 524 4.69 -11.28 -23.78
N ALA A 525 3.65 -11.90 -23.23
CA ALA A 525 2.53 -11.19 -22.59
C ALA A 525 2.96 -10.48 -21.30
N ASP A 526 3.84 -11.08 -20.50
CA ASP A 526 4.42 -10.43 -19.33
C ASP A 526 5.30 -9.23 -19.73
N LEU A 527 6.11 -9.35 -20.78
CA LEU A 527 6.89 -8.25 -21.33
C LEU A 527 5.99 -7.10 -21.81
N ALA A 528 4.83 -7.41 -22.40
CA ALA A 528 3.85 -6.40 -22.79
C ALA A 528 3.34 -5.58 -21.60
N CYS A 529 3.11 -6.22 -20.45
CA CYS A 529 2.71 -5.54 -19.20
C CYS A 529 3.81 -4.58 -18.69
N VAL A 530 5.07 -5.01 -18.76
CA VAL A 530 6.22 -4.18 -18.38
C VAL A 530 6.39 -2.99 -19.31
N LEU A 531 6.31 -3.19 -20.62
CA LEU A 531 6.37 -2.12 -21.61
C LEU A 531 5.24 -1.11 -21.43
N ALA A 532 4.01 -1.59 -21.17
CA ALA A 532 2.88 -0.71 -20.89
C ALA A 532 3.12 0.15 -19.63
N THR A 533 3.69 -0.44 -18.58
CA THR A 533 4.04 0.28 -17.34
C THR A 533 5.17 1.29 -17.56
N LEU A 534 6.18 0.93 -18.36
CA LEU A 534 7.26 1.84 -18.75
C LEU A 534 6.74 3.04 -19.53
N ALA A 535 5.86 2.81 -20.51
CA ALA A 535 5.23 3.88 -21.27
C ALA A 535 4.44 4.84 -20.37
N ASP A 536 3.62 4.30 -19.45
CA ASP A 536 2.89 5.14 -18.49
C ASP A 536 3.82 5.95 -17.60
N THR A 537 4.90 5.35 -17.09
CA THR A 537 5.91 6.03 -16.27
C THR A 537 6.56 7.17 -17.04
N MET A 538 7.02 6.88 -18.27
CA MET A 538 7.65 7.87 -19.13
C MET A 538 6.71 9.03 -19.46
N ARG A 539 5.42 8.78 -19.72
CA ARG A 539 4.42 9.84 -19.94
C ARG A 539 4.32 10.80 -18.75
N THR A 540 4.40 10.31 -17.52
CA THR A 540 4.36 11.18 -16.33
C THR A 540 5.62 12.04 -16.17
N GLU A 541 6.74 11.63 -16.78
CA GLU A 541 8.01 12.35 -16.77
C GLU A 541 8.18 13.33 -17.96
N VAL A 542 7.27 13.33 -18.95
CA VAL A 542 7.34 14.22 -20.12
C VAL A 542 7.25 15.69 -19.69
N PRO A 543 8.29 16.52 -19.94
CA PRO A 543 8.25 17.96 -19.64
C PRO A 543 7.17 18.68 -20.46
N GLN A 544 6.83 19.94 -20.13
CA GLN A 544 5.95 20.74 -20.99
C GLN A 544 6.52 20.91 -22.42
N ALA A 545 5.61 21.01 -23.40
CA ALA A 545 5.93 21.08 -24.83
C ALA A 545 6.92 22.20 -25.18
N GLY A 546 7.85 21.93 -26.11
CA GLY A 546 8.77 22.92 -26.68
C GLY A 546 10.26 22.77 -26.32
N SER A 547 10.69 21.60 -25.84
CA SER A 547 12.12 21.26 -25.69
C SER A 547 12.48 20.02 -26.53
N ASP A 548 13.73 19.91 -27.00
CA ASP A 548 14.20 18.72 -27.74
C ASP A 548 14.00 17.42 -26.92
N ARG A 549 14.14 17.51 -25.59
CA ARG A 549 13.89 16.42 -24.64
C ARG A 549 12.43 15.96 -24.61
N HIS A 550 11.48 16.82 -24.96
CA HIS A 550 10.06 16.46 -25.05
C HIS A 550 9.76 15.62 -26.30
N GLU A 551 10.28 16.03 -27.47
CA GLU A 551 10.04 15.29 -28.73
C GLU A 551 10.68 13.89 -28.70
N ASP A 552 11.90 13.78 -28.18
CA ASP A 552 12.58 12.49 -28.02
C ASP A 552 11.81 11.54 -27.09
N LEU A 553 11.36 12.04 -25.93
CA LEU A 553 10.66 11.20 -24.95
C LEU A 553 9.26 10.80 -25.45
N ALA A 554 8.55 11.71 -26.14
CA ALA A 554 7.26 11.40 -26.75
C ALA A 554 7.37 10.31 -27.83
N SER A 555 8.41 10.36 -28.67
CA SER A 555 8.66 9.31 -29.67
C SER A 555 8.98 7.96 -29.04
N GLN A 556 9.78 7.94 -27.97
CA GLN A 556 10.10 6.70 -27.24
C GLN A 556 8.85 6.11 -26.56
N VAL A 557 7.96 6.96 -26.04
CA VAL A 557 6.66 6.53 -25.49
C VAL A 557 5.84 5.84 -26.58
N GLU A 558 5.67 6.46 -27.75
CA GLU A 558 4.88 5.91 -28.85
C GLU A 558 5.44 4.55 -29.35
N GLU A 559 6.76 4.44 -29.50
CA GLU A 559 7.42 3.18 -29.88
C GLU A 559 7.18 2.08 -28.85
N THR A 560 7.35 2.41 -27.56
CA THR A 560 7.16 1.47 -26.44
C THR A 560 5.73 0.95 -26.39
N GLU A 561 4.75 1.83 -26.61
CA GLU A 561 3.33 1.46 -26.64
C GLU A 561 2.95 0.62 -27.84
N SER A 562 3.47 0.96 -29.02
CA SER A 562 3.26 0.18 -30.25
C SER A 562 3.78 -1.24 -30.09
N ARG A 563 4.95 -1.40 -29.47
CA ARG A 563 5.53 -2.70 -29.13
C ARG A 563 4.65 -3.46 -28.12
N ALA A 564 4.18 -2.81 -27.06
CA ALA A 564 3.27 -3.44 -26.09
C ALA A 564 1.96 -3.91 -26.74
N ALA A 565 1.34 -3.07 -27.58
CA ALA A 565 0.13 -3.42 -28.33
C ALA A 565 0.33 -4.66 -29.21
N GLY A 566 1.44 -4.71 -29.95
CA GLY A 566 1.77 -5.84 -30.83
C GLY A 566 1.93 -7.16 -30.06
N LEU A 567 2.58 -7.13 -28.90
CA LEU A 567 2.76 -8.31 -28.05
C LEU A 567 1.43 -8.79 -27.45
N PHE A 568 0.59 -7.87 -26.93
CA PHE A 568 -0.75 -8.23 -26.45
C PHE A 568 -1.61 -8.86 -27.56
N ALA A 569 -1.63 -8.26 -28.75
CA ALA A 569 -2.39 -8.78 -29.88
C ALA A 569 -1.91 -10.17 -30.32
N SER A 570 -0.59 -10.40 -30.35
CA SER A 570 -0.01 -11.70 -30.70
C SER A 570 -0.36 -12.79 -29.67
N ALA A 571 -0.23 -12.48 -28.38
CA ALA A 571 -0.55 -13.41 -27.30
C ALA A 571 -2.03 -13.83 -27.32
N LEU A 572 -2.94 -12.85 -27.44
CA LEU A 572 -4.38 -13.11 -27.48
C LEU A 572 -4.85 -13.78 -28.77
N GLY A 573 -4.20 -13.51 -29.91
CA GLY A 573 -4.49 -14.20 -31.17
C GLY A 573 -4.22 -15.71 -31.10
N ALA A 574 -3.24 -16.13 -30.32
CA ALA A 574 -2.89 -17.53 -30.15
C ALA A 574 -3.60 -18.22 -28.98
N GLN A 575 -3.87 -17.48 -27.89
CA GLN A 575 -4.53 -18.00 -26.70
C GLN A 575 -5.62 -17.04 -26.21
N PRO A 576 -6.77 -16.96 -26.91
CA PRO A 576 -7.84 -16.03 -26.55
C PRO A 576 -8.51 -16.35 -25.21
N GLY A 577 -8.27 -17.54 -24.65
CA GLY A 577 -8.88 -17.98 -23.39
C GLY A 577 -8.19 -17.50 -22.11
N ASN A 578 -7.06 -16.78 -22.15
CA ASN A 578 -6.40 -16.30 -20.91
C ASN A 578 -7.04 -14.98 -20.43
N PRO A 579 -7.81 -14.99 -19.33
CA PRO A 579 -8.53 -13.80 -18.86
C PRO A 579 -7.62 -12.69 -18.33
N ILE A 580 -6.44 -13.02 -17.80
CA ILE A 580 -5.48 -12.01 -17.32
C ILE A 580 -4.94 -11.21 -18.50
N TRP A 581 -4.55 -11.90 -19.57
CA TRP A 581 -4.02 -11.22 -20.77
C TRP A 581 -5.08 -10.36 -21.45
N ALA A 582 -6.32 -10.85 -21.50
CA ALA A 582 -7.44 -10.11 -22.06
C ALA A 582 -7.75 -8.83 -21.27
N LEU A 583 -7.76 -8.91 -19.93
CA LEU A 583 -7.91 -7.74 -19.07
C LEU A 583 -6.76 -6.72 -19.26
N ASN A 584 -5.52 -7.19 -19.30
CA ASN A 584 -4.36 -6.30 -19.49
C ASN A 584 -4.42 -5.59 -20.84
N ALA A 585 -4.71 -6.33 -21.92
CA ALA A 585 -4.81 -5.77 -23.26
C ALA A 585 -6.00 -4.81 -23.38
N ALA A 586 -7.16 -5.16 -22.80
CA ALA A 586 -8.33 -4.30 -22.78
C ALA A 586 -8.04 -3.00 -22.02
N TRP A 587 -7.43 -3.08 -20.84
CA TRP A 587 -7.03 -1.89 -20.08
C TRP A 587 -6.04 -1.04 -20.87
N PHE A 588 -5.02 -1.65 -21.46
CA PHE A 588 -4.00 -0.94 -22.24
C PHE A 588 -4.58 -0.22 -23.46
N LEU A 589 -5.51 -0.86 -24.18
CA LEU A 589 -6.09 -0.32 -25.41
C LEU A 589 -7.38 0.49 -25.19
N ARG A 590 -7.89 0.60 -23.96
CA ARG A 590 -9.21 1.19 -23.65
C ARG A 590 -9.45 2.57 -24.24
N GLN A 591 -8.41 3.41 -24.37
CA GLN A 591 -8.51 4.77 -24.93
C GLN A 591 -8.21 4.85 -26.44
N ARG A 592 -7.70 3.78 -27.04
CA ARG A 592 -7.33 3.73 -28.47
C ARG A 592 -8.34 2.95 -29.29
N ASP A 593 -8.81 1.84 -28.74
CA ASP A 593 -9.74 0.92 -29.36
C ASP A 593 -10.73 0.40 -28.29
N PRO A 594 -11.71 1.24 -27.89
CA PRO A 594 -12.63 0.93 -26.79
C PRO A 594 -13.58 -0.22 -27.14
N ASP A 595 -13.89 -0.40 -28.43
CA ASP A 595 -14.77 -1.47 -28.90
C ASP A 595 -14.08 -2.81 -28.77
N ARG A 596 -12.83 -2.90 -29.26
CA ARG A 596 -12.04 -4.13 -29.09
C ARG A 596 -11.76 -4.45 -27.64
N ALA A 597 -11.46 -3.44 -26.82
CA ALA A 597 -11.32 -3.63 -25.38
C ALA A 597 -12.62 -4.21 -24.78
N GLY A 598 -13.78 -3.66 -25.13
CA GLY A 598 -15.08 -4.16 -24.70
C GLY A 598 -15.36 -5.61 -25.12
N GLU A 599 -15.02 -6.00 -26.35
CA GLU A 599 -15.16 -7.39 -26.83
C GLU A 599 -14.34 -8.36 -25.97
N TRP A 600 -13.09 -8.01 -25.64
CA TRP A 600 -12.27 -8.86 -24.78
C TRP A 600 -12.81 -8.95 -23.36
N LEU A 601 -13.29 -7.84 -22.79
CA LEU A 601 -13.92 -7.87 -21.47
C LEU A 601 -15.16 -8.75 -21.44
N ALA A 602 -16.03 -8.64 -22.44
CA ALA A 602 -17.22 -9.48 -22.56
C ALA A 602 -16.82 -10.98 -22.66
N GLY A 603 -15.79 -11.27 -23.47
CA GLY A 603 -15.23 -12.62 -23.57
C GLY A 603 -14.67 -13.16 -22.25
N VAL A 604 -14.12 -12.31 -21.37
CA VAL A 604 -13.67 -12.71 -20.02
C VAL A 604 -14.86 -13.05 -19.12
N VAL A 605 -15.98 -12.32 -19.23
CA VAL A 605 -17.19 -12.61 -18.45
C VAL A 605 -17.86 -13.92 -18.91
N GLU A 606 -17.90 -14.16 -20.23
CA GLU A 606 -18.55 -15.34 -20.82
C GLU A 606 -17.66 -16.61 -20.79
N GLY A 607 -16.34 -16.43 -20.71
CA GLY A 607 -15.37 -17.49 -20.94
C GLY A 607 -15.04 -18.35 -19.70
N GLU A 608 -15.43 -19.62 -19.71
CA GLU A 608 -15.08 -20.57 -18.64
C GLU A 608 -13.71 -21.27 -18.82
N LYS A 609 -13.06 -21.14 -19.99
CA LYS A 609 -11.97 -22.04 -20.40
C LYS A 609 -10.67 -21.31 -20.75
N GLY A 610 -9.78 -21.19 -19.76
CA GLY A 610 -8.36 -20.91 -19.99
C GLY A 610 -7.55 -20.79 -18.70
N ARG A 611 -6.22 -20.70 -18.84
CA ARG A 611 -5.29 -20.58 -17.71
C ARG A 611 -5.32 -19.15 -17.17
N CYS A 612 -5.30 -18.99 -15.84
CA CYS A 612 -5.22 -17.70 -15.16
C CYS A 612 -3.76 -17.43 -14.75
N GLU A 613 -2.91 -17.20 -15.74
CA GLU A 613 -1.46 -17.02 -15.54
C GLU A 613 -0.98 -15.74 -16.22
N GLY A 614 0.02 -15.09 -15.61
CA GLY A 614 0.66 -13.88 -16.11
C GLY A 614 0.58 -12.71 -15.14
N LEU A 615 1.34 -11.66 -15.45
CA LEU A 615 1.32 -10.39 -14.73
C LEU A 615 -0.03 -9.68 -14.88
N MET A 616 -0.40 -8.86 -13.90
CA MET A 616 -1.56 -7.96 -14.00
C MET A 616 -1.06 -6.54 -14.27
N TYR A 617 -1.68 -5.83 -15.20
CA TYR A 617 -1.39 -4.43 -15.51
C TYR A 617 -2.68 -3.60 -15.43
N PRO A 618 -2.63 -2.39 -14.83
CA PRO A 618 -1.52 -1.79 -14.07
C PRO A 618 -1.39 -2.41 -12.67
N MET A 619 -0.17 -2.44 -12.14
CA MET A 619 0.06 -2.83 -10.74
C MET A 619 -0.29 -1.67 -9.81
N ALA A 620 -1.37 -1.82 -9.04
CA ALA A 620 -1.83 -0.76 -8.13
C ALA A 620 -2.40 -1.27 -6.79
N PHE A 621 -2.18 -2.54 -6.43
CA PHE A 621 -2.76 -3.17 -5.23
C PHE A 621 -4.27 -2.93 -5.11
N ARG A 622 -5.02 -3.04 -6.21
CA ARG A 622 -6.49 -2.92 -6.22
C ARG A 622 -7.10 -4.22 -5.72
N THR A 623 -8.42 -4.19 -5.55
CA THR A 623 -9.21 -5.33 -5.09
C THR A 623 -8.90 -6.60 -5.87
N VAL A 624 -8.86 -6.52 -7.21
CA VAL A 624 -8.57 -7.69 -8.05
C VAL A 624 -7.18 -8.29 -7.80
N GLU A 625 -6.11 -7.49 -7.68
CA GLU A 625 -4.77 -8.06 -7.49
C GLU A 625 -4.60 -8.71 -6.11
N VAL A 626 -5.18 -8.10 -5.07
CA VAL A 626 -5.13 -8.67 -3.71
C VAL A 626 -5.96 -9.95 -3.62
N GLU A 627 -7.18 -9.93 -4.17
CA GLU A 627 -8.08 -11.08 -4.16
C GLU A 627 -7.55 -12.24 -5.03
N LEU A 628 -6.80 -11.95 -6.10
CA LEU A 628 -6.12 -12.98 -6.88
C LEU A 628 -5.09 -13.74 -6.04
N GLU A 629 -4.31 -13.04 -5.23
CA GLU A 629 -3.36 -13.69 -4.31
C GLU A 629 -4.07 -14.43 -3.18
N ALA A 630 -5.18 -13.89 -2.66
CA ALA A 630 -5.98 -14.56 -1.66
C ALA A 630 -6.61 -15.86 -2.19
N ALA A 631 -7.17 -15.83 -3.42
CA ALA A 631 -7.69 -17.00 -4.11
C ALA A 631 -6.59 -18.04 -4.34
N TRP A 632 -5.41 -17.59 -4.78
CA TRP A 632 -4.24 -18.45 -4.97
C TRP A 632 -3.82 -19.12 -3.66
N ALA A 633 -3.68 -18.35 -2.58
CA ALA A 633 -3.23 -18.82 -1.28
C ALA A 633 -4.24 -19.76 -0.60
N THR A 634 -5.54 -19.48 -0.71
CA THR A 634 -6.62 -20.23 -0.03
C THR A 634 -6.84 -21.61 -0.62
N HIS A 635 -6.66 -21.75 -1.93
CA HIS A 635 -6.84 -23.02 -2.65
C HIS A 635 -5.50 -23.70 -2.99
N VAL A 636 -4.43 -23.39 -2.23
CA VAL A 636 -3.15 -24.08 -2.32
C VAL A 636 -3.34 -25.61 -2.31
N GLY A 637 -2.72 -26.29 -3.27
CA GLY A 637 -2.83 -27.74 -3.46
C GLY A 637 -4.11 -28.20 -4.18
N ARG A 638 -5.01 -27.27 -4.56
CA ARG A 638 -6.30 -27.52 -5.24
C ARG A 638 -6.42 -26.66 -6.50
N PRO A 639 -5.66 -26.97 -7.57
CA PRO A 639 -5.51 -26.09 -8.73
C PRO A 639 -6.81 -25.80 -9.48
N ASP A 640 -7.76 -26.73 -9.50
CA ASP A 640 -9.05 -26.53 -10.18
C ASP A 640 -9.94 -25.51 -9.43
N GLU A 641 -10.01 -25.60 -8.10
CA GLU A 641 -10.73 -24.63 -7.27
C GLU A 641 -10.07 -23.25 -7.37
N GLN A 642 -8.74 -23.22 -7.33
CA GLN A 642 -7.96 -22.00 -7.46
C GLN A 642 -8.24 -21.30 -8.80
N ALA A 643 -8.20 -22.04 -9.91
CA ALA A 643 -8.48 -21.50 -11.24
C ALA A 643 -9.94 -21.04 -11.36
N ALA A 644 -10.90 -21.77 -10.78
CA ALA A 644 -12.30 -21.38 -10.79
C ALA A 644 -12.54 -20.05 -10.06
N GLU A 645 -11.98 -19.88 -8.86
CA GLU A 645 -12.12 -18.65 -8.08
C GLU A 645 -11.41 -17.46 -8.77
N MET A 646 -10.21 -17.68 -9.31
CA MET A 646 -9.51 -16.65 -10.09
C MET A 646 -10.32 -16.22 -11.33
N ARG A 647 -10.91 -17.16 -12.09
CA ARG A 647 -11.76 -16.81 -13.25
C ARG A 647 -12.98 -15.99 -12.81
N ARG A 648 -13.63 -16.39 -11.74
CA ARG A 648 -14.79 -15.68 -11.19
C ARG A 648 -14.46 -14.24 -10.81
N LEU A 649 -13.29 -14.03 -10.19
CA LEU A 649 -12.78 -12.70 -9.84
C LEU A 649 -12.38 -11.87 -11.06
N LEU A 650 -11.76 -12.47 -12.08
CA LEU A 650 -11.39 -11.77 -13.31
C LEU A 650 -12.63 -11.39 -14.13
N ALA A 651 -13.64 -12.25 -14.19
CA ALA A 651 -14.95 -11.94 -14.74
C ALA A 651 -15.65 -10.81 -13.97
N TRP A 652 -15.53 -10.79 -12.64
CA TRP A 652 -16.01 -9.68 -11.82
C TRP A 652 -15.35 -8.35 -12.21
N GLN A 653 -14.01 -8.33 -12.35
CA GLN A 653 -13.28 -7.13 -12.76
C GLN A 653 -13.67 -6.67 -14.18
N ALA A 654 -13.84 -7.62 -15.11
CA ALA A 654 -14.28 -7.33 -16.47
C ALA A 654 -15.68 -6.71 -16.50
N ALA A 655 -16.62 -7.24 -15.71
CA ALA A 655 -17.96 -6.69 -15.58
C ALA A 655 -17.95 -5.28 -14.96
N ILE A 656 -17.11 -5.02 -13.95
CA ILE A 656 -16.92 -3.67 -13.40
C ILE A 656 -16.46 -2.70 -14.48
N TRP A 657 -15.44 -3.06 -15.26
CA TRP A 657 -14.89 -2.19 -16.31
C TRP A 657 -15.86 -1.97 -17.49
N LEU A 658 -16.64 -2.98 -17.87
CA LEU A 658 -17.73 -2.81 -18.83
C LEU A 658 -18.77 -1.81 -18.30
N GLY A 659 -19.17 -1.95 -17.03
CA GLY A 659 -20.06 -1.00 -16.37
C GLY A 659 -19.49 0.43 -16.34
N ASP A 660 -18.22 0.59 -15.97
CA ASP A 660 -17.52 1.89 -15.93
C ASP A 660 -17.44 2.52 -17.33
N ARG A 661 -17.20 1.73 -18.37
CA ARG A 661 -17.24 2.17 -19.76
C ARG A 661 -18.61 2.73 -20.13
N HIS A 662 -19.69 2.03 -19.81
CA HIS A 662 -21.05 2.50 -20.08
C HIS A 662 -21.43 3.72 -19.25
N ALA A 663 -20.97 3.79 -18.00
CA ALA A 663 -21.16 4.93 -17.10
C ALA A 663 -20.36 6.19 -17.49
N GLY A 664 -19.53 6.14 -18.54
CA GLY A 664 -18.71 7.27 -18.95
C GLY A 664 -17.58 7.60 -17.96
N HIS A 665 -17.05 6.58 -17.26
CA HIS A 665 -15.96 6.77 -16.32
C HIS A 665 -14.74 7.39 -17.05
N PRO A 666 -14.04 8.39 -16.47
CA PRO A 666 -12.96 9.11 -17.16
C PRO A 666 -11.84 8.22 -17.71
N GLU A 667 -11.58 7.08 -17.07
CA GLU A 667 -10.56 6.14 -17.53
C GLU A 667 -10.94 5.40 -18.83
N TRP A 668 -12.24 5.36 -19.17
CA TRP A 668 -12.80 4.64 -20.32
C TRP A 668 -13.46 5.56 -21.35
N ALA A 669 -13.72 6.82 -21.01
CA ALA A 669 -14.38 7.77 -21.90
C ALA A 669 -13.40 8.31 -22.97
N ILE A 670 -13.73 8.12 -24.25
CA ILE A 670 -13.07 8.79 -25.38
C ILE A 670 -14.09 9.74 -26.01
N GLY A 671 -13.88 11.05 -25.85
CA GLY A 671 -14.84 12.07 -26.28
C GLY A 671 -16.07 12.18 -25.36
N ALA A 672 -16.86 13.23 -25.56
CA ALA A 672 -18.07 13.49 -24.76
C ALA A 672 -19.23 12.60 -25.24
N THR A 673 -19.23 11.33 -24.84
CA THR A 673 -20.41 10.47 -24.97
C THR A 673 -21.20 10.51 -23.68
N GLU A 674 -22.52 10.72 -23.76
CA GLU A 674 -23.40 10.68 -22.59
C GLU A 674 -23.35 9.30 -21.90
N PRO A 675 -23.33 9.25 -20.56
CA PRO A 675 -23.41 8.00 -19.81
C PRO A 675 -24.68 7.20 -20.16
N ARG A 676 -24.50 5.88 -20.32
CA ARG A 676 -25.55 4.89 -20.58
C ARG A 676 -25.78 4.07 -19.32
N TRP A 677 -26.55 4.64 -18.40
CA TRP A 677 -26.69 4.11 -17.05
C TRP A 677 -27.46 2.79 -16.97
N GLU A 678 -28.40 2.54 -17.89
CA GLU A 678 -29.11 1.26 -17.99
C GLU A 678 -28.15 0.11 -18.31
N GLU A 679 -27.31 0.24 -19.31
CA GLU A 679 -26.29 -0.76 -19.64
C GLU A 679 -25.24 -0.90 -18.53
N ALA A 680 -24.84 0.22 -17.90
CA ALA A 680 -23.93 0.16 -16.76
C ALA A 680 -24.53 -0.64 -15.59
N LEU A 681 -25.83 -0.44 -15.32
CA LEU A 681 -26.57 -1.15 -14.28
C LEU A 681 -26.60 -2.67 -14.53
N GLU A 682 -26.77 -3.11 -15.77
CA GLU A 682 -26.75 -4.54 -16.13
C GLU A 682 -25.41 -5.17 -15.79
N TRP A 683 -24.30 -4.54 -16.17
CA TRP A 683 -22.96 -5.05 -15.86
C TRP A 683 -22.63 -5.02 -14.37
N TYR A 684 -23.04 -3.99 -13.63
CA TYR A 684 -22.88 -3.99 -12.16
C TYR A 684 -23.73 -5.07 -11.47
N ARG A 685 -24.90 -5.43 -12.02
CA ARG A 685 -25.66 -6.61 -11.55
C ARG A 685 -24.92 -7.92 -11.81
N VAL A 686 -24.27 -8.05 -12.97
CA VAL A 686 -23.41 -9.22 -13.26
C VAL A 686 -22.25 -9.27 -12.26
N ALA A 687 -21.54 -8.17 -12.04
CA ALA A 687 -20.44 -8.09 -11.09
C ALA A 687 -20.88 -8.48 -9.66
N THR A 688 -21.98 -7.91 -9.18
CA THR A 688 -22.52 -8.24 -7.84
C THR A 688 -22.98 -9.70 -7.72
N GLY A 689 -23.48 -10.32 -8.80
CA GLY A 689 -23.77 -11.75 -8.84
C GLY A 689 -22.51 -12.63 -8.82
N LEU A 690 -21.44 -12.18 -9.47
CA LEU A 690 -20.15 -12.87 -9.48
C LEU A 690 -19.49 -12.81 -8.11
N ARG A 691 -19.27 -11.63 -7.51
CA ARG A 691 -18.65 -11.50 -6.19
C ARG A 691 -19.49 -10.59 -5.29
N PRO A 692 -20.52 -11.14 -4.62
CA PRO A 692 -21.38 -10.36 -3.73
C PRO A 692 -20.66 -9.94 -2.44
N ASP A 693 -19.55 -10.59 -2.12
CA ASP A 693 -18.68 -10.30 -0.97
C ASP A 693 -17.70 -9.13 -1.24
N LEU A 694 -17.62 -8.63 -2.48
CA LEU A 694 -16.79 -7.47 -2.82
C LEU A 694 -17.65 -6.19 -2.84
N PRO A 695 -17.43 -5.23 -1.92
CA PRO A 695 -18.31 -4.08 -1.73
C PRO A 695 -18.25 -3.06 -2.87
N GLU A 696 -17.16 -3.05 -3.64
CA GLU A 696 -16.95 -2.13 -4.76
C GLU A 696 -18.04 -2.25 -5.82
N ALA A 697 -18.45 -3.47 -6.18
CA ALA A 697 -19.52 -3.67 -7.15
C ALA A 697 -20.89 -3.23 -6.64
N GLN A 698 -21.15 -3.38 -5.33
CA GLN A 698 -22.38 -2.88 -4.71
C GLN A 698 -22.43 -1.35 -4.72
N ALA A 699 -21.31 -0.67 -4.44
CA ALA A 699 -21.22 0.78 -4.51
C ALA A 699 -21.45 1.29 -5.95
N LYS A 700 -20.86 0.63 -6.96
CA LYS A 700 -21.08 0.96 -8.38
C LYS A 700 -22.53 0.73 -8.81
N LEU A 701 -23.15 -0.37 -8.37
CA LEU A 701 -24.57 -0.65 -8.57
C LEU A 701 -25.45 0.46 -7.95
N GLY A 702 -25.14 0.88 -6.72
CA GLY A 702 -25.84 1.96 -6.03
C GLY A 702 -25.78 3.27 -6.79
N ARG A 703 -24.60 3.62 -7.33
CA ARG A 703 -24.42 4.81 -8.15
C ARG A 703 -25.27 4.77 -9.42
N ALA A 704 -25.25 3.67 -10.17
CA ALA A 704 -26.06 3.54 -11.38
C ALA A 704 -27.56 3.64 -11.08
N LEU A 705 -28.03 3.05 -9.99
CA LEU A 705 -29.43 3.18 -9.56
C LEU A 705 -29.80 4.63 -9.21
N LEU A 706 -28.90 5.36 -8.56
CA LEU A 706 -29.13 6.75 -8.18
C LEU A 706 -29.27 7.66 -9.40
N GLU A 707 -28.40 7.49 -10.39
CA GLU A 707 -28.43 8.23 -11.66
C GLU A 707 -29.68 7.93 -12.50
N LEU A 708 -30.25 6.73 -12.35
CA LEU A 708 -31.53 6.33 -12.94
C LEU A 708 -32.75 6.78 -12.11
N GLY A 709 -32.55 7.45 -10.96
CA GLY A 709 -33.62 7.92 -10.08
C GLY A 709 -34.21 6.86 -9.13
N GLU A 710 -33.63 5.66 -9.08
CA GLU A 710 -34.07 4.53 -8.23
C GLU A 710 -33.46 4.62 -6.82
N THR A 711 -33.77 5.69 -6.10
CA THR A 711 -33.13 6.06 -4.81
C THR A 711 -33.23 4.97 -3.74
N ARG A 712 -34.38 4.29 -3.62
CA ARG A 712 -34.54 3.19 -2.64
C ARG A 712 -33.64 1.99 -2.96
N GLY A 713 -33.47 1.68 -4.25
CA GLY A 713 -32.56 0.64 -4.70
C GLY A 713 -31.10 1.03 -4.43
N ALA A 714 -30.75 2.29 -4.73
CA ALA A 714 -29.43 2.85 -4.48
C ALA A 714 -29.05 2.76 -3.00
N ALA A 715 -29.92 3.22 -2.10
CA ALA A 715 -29.70 3.15 -0.65
C ALA A 715 -29.45 1.71 -0.17
N LYS A 716 -30.22 0.73 -0.69
CA LYS A 716 -30.00 -0.68 -0.35
C LYS A 716 -28.62 -1.19 -0.81
N ALA A 717 -28.19 -0.81 -2.00
CA ALA A 717 -26.89 -1.23 -2.54
C ALA A 717 -25.73 -0.57 -1.78
N PHE A 718 -25.84 0.72 -1.44
CA PHE A 718 -24.83 1.41 -0.64
C PHE A 718 -24.74 0.85 0.79
N LEU A 719 -25.87 0.51 1.43
CA LEU A 719 -25.85 -0.18 2.72
C LEU A 719 -25.12 -1.52 2.64
N ALA A 720 -25.39 -2.33 1.60
CA ALA A 720 -24.69 -3.60 1.42
C ALA A 720 -23.17 -3.42 1.23
N ALA A 721 -22.75 -2.34 0.55
CA ALA A 721 -21.33 -2.00 0.43
C ALA A 721 -20.71 -1.59 1.78
N LEU A 722 -21.44 -0.83 2.60
CA LEU A 722 -21.00 -0.35 3.91
C LEU A 722 -20.98 -1.46 4.97
N ASP A 723 -21.85 -2.47 4.86
CA ASP A 723 -21.83 -3.64 5.75
C ASP A 723 -20.49 -4.41 5.65
N ASP A 724 -19.88 -4.45 4.46
CA ASP A 724 -18.55 -5.06 4.28
C ASP A 724 -17.41 -4.07 4.46
N ASN A 725 -17.47 -2.91 3.79
CA ASN A 725 -16.50 -1.82 3.90
C ASN A 725 -17.11 -0.58 4.57
N PRO A 726 -17.15 -0.53 5.91
CA PRO A 726 -17.71 0.60 6.64
C PRO A 726 -16.88 1.89 6.55
N LEU A 727 -15.69 1.82 5.95
CA LEU A 727 -14.81 2.96 5.69
C LEU A 727 -14.90 3.44 4.23
N SER A 728 -15.83 2.89 3.43
CA SER A 728 -16.02 3.29 2.03
C SER A 728 -16.66 4.68 1.94
N ILE A 729 -15.83 5.68 1.63
CA ILE A 729 -16.29 7.05 1.38
C ILE A 729 -17.35 7.06 0.28
N THR A 730 -17.06 6.47 -0.89
CA THR A 730 -18.00 6.41 -2.03
C THR A 730 -19.38 5.87 -1.62
N ALA A 731 -19.42 4.79 -0.84
CA ALA A 731 -20.70 4.23 -0.41
C ALA A 731 -21.42 5.10 0.63
N THR A 732 -20.70 5.75 1.55
CA THR A 732 -21.30 6.69 2.52
C THR A 732 -21.96 7.88 1.83
N LEU A 733 -21.28 8.48 0.85
CA LEU A 733 -21.77 9.64 0.10
C LEU A 733 -22.97 9.28 -0.77
N GLY A 734 -22.87 8.14 -1.46
CA GLY A 734 -23.96 7.59 -2.24
C GLY A 734 -25.19 7.30 -1.39
N MET A 735 -25.00 6.73 -0.20
CA MET A 735 -26.08 6.49 0.75
C MET A 735 -26.77 7.79 1.17
N LEU A 736 -26.00 8.83 1.50
CA LEU A 736 -26.54 10.12 1.93
C LEU A 736 -27.21 10.90 0.80
N THR A 737 -26.83 10.66 -0.45
CA THR A 737 -27.51 11.23 -1.62
C THR A 737 -28.82 10.48 -1.93
N ALA A 738 -28.89 9.20 -1.59
CA ALA A 738 -30.08 8.37 -1.79
C ALA A 738 -31.17 8.58 -0.72
N LEU A 739 -30.78 8.98 0.49
CA LEU A 739 -31.66 9.34 1.62
C LEU A 739 -32.20 10.76 1.48
#